data_AF-A0A1X2GFI7-F1
#
_entry.id   AF-A0A1X2GFI7-F1
#
_cell.length_a   1.000
_cell.length_b   1.000
_cell.length_c   1.000
_cell.angle_alpha   90.00
_cell.angle_beta   90.00
_cell.angle_gamma   90.00
#
_symmetry.space_group_name_H-M   'P 1'
#
loop_
_entity.id
_entity.type
_entity.pdbx_description
1 polymer ?
#
loop_
_entity_poly.entity_id
_entity_poly.type
_entity_poly.pdbx_seq_one_letter_code
_entity_poly.pdbx_strand_id
1 'polypeptide(L)'
;MASIEIDTKRFHKHAKALLANWKNNDDLFQNIDALLILVGDDDQESLYKKSVTLQTWLLGFPLYQSTMLMQPDKITFVCSNKKADILDTLKNGPVPVDIIRRGKNIEQNVPVYAPLVEAVANKRVGVIPKDQFKGKNVDEWTQALGSNSFENVDLTPALSATLVVKDDEELRTMRLAAKVSSNVMTHYFTKEMSTMIDAGKSITHEKLSEMTENVIDDPRVAKVLRLPSEVENSEDLDWCYTPIIQSGGVYDLKSSAMSNNKLLHSGVILCSLGIRYKFYCSNIGRTFLIDPTKQQQRNYEFLCDLQLHVMEAIRDGGKLKDVYQRAQTFVQQKRPDLDAHLTKNAGFSMGIEFREANYVLNQKNARELKAGMVLNVSLGFADLVNNDAKDAKDKTYSLLLVDTMRVTDRLPVVLTDSSKRLGDISFFFGDEDDKDAMDLEDAPAKKKKTRADASSSAAATAAAGPTKTAILRSKFRSEEQDDDTKEQKRSEHQKQLFAQKQADGLAKFSENGPTGQQENKVEFRRFESYRSEQKLPREIQRLQIIVDKRNESVILPIYGMAVPFHISTLKTASKSDEGDFVMLRLNFVTPNQAGNKKDDLPFDDPTATFIRALTFRSANVAHMAQVYQSITDMKKESVKKETQRKEMADVVTQDSLVMVKGKRPHRLADVYARPQLDGKRLPGELEIHTNGLRYGTLRSDQSFNILFSNIKHLFFQPCDNELLVLIHIHLKNPVMIGKRKTKDVQFYREATDVQFDETGNKRRRHIYGDDDEIESEREERRRRKNLNQEFKQFAEKIAEASEDRLEVDIPFRELGFQGVPFRTNVLLQPTTDCLVHLSDPPFLVVTLNEIEIAHLERVQFGLKNFDMVFVFKDFQRPPIHINTIPMGQLDNVKDWLDSVEVAFTEGPVNLNWTMIMKTVNENPAEFFKEGGWSFLSNDGNVS
;
A
#
# COMPACT_ATOMS: atom_id res chain seq x y z
N MET A 1 13.99 21.04 -25.52
CA MET A 1 14.99 20.02 -25.15
C MET A 1 15.42 20.34 -23.74
N ALA A 2 15.05 19.49 -22.78
CA ALA A 2 15.63 19.56 -21.44
C ALA A 2 17.17 19.53 -21.58
N SER A 3 17.89 20.26 -20.73
CA SER A 3 19.34 20.22 -20.70
C SER A 3 19.78 18.83 -20.24
N ILE A 4 20.15 17.96 -21.17
CA ILE A 4 20.66 16.62 -20.86
C ILE A 4 22.03 16.79 -20.20
N GLU A 5 22.14 16.44 -18.92
CA GLU A 5 23.39 16.42 -18.17
C GLU A 5 23.93 14.98 -18.14
N ILE A 6 25.17 14.77 -18.60
CA ILE A 6 25.82 13.45 -18.57
C ILE A 6 26.45 13.22 -17.19
N ASP A 7 26.18 12.07 -16.59
CA ASP A 7 26.96 11.59 -15.45
C ASP A 7 28.36 11.12 -15.91
N THR A 8 29.32 12.05 -15.80
CA THR A 8 30.72 11.80 -16.11
C THR A 8 31.33 10.65 -15.29
N LYS A 9 30.94 10.49 -14.02
CA LYS A 9 31.48 9.44 -13.15
C LYS A 9 31.02 8.07 -13.60
N ARG A 10 29.72 7.95 -13.92
CA ARG A 10 29.14 6.73 -14.47
C ARG A 10 29.83 6.30 -15.76
N PHE A 11 30.00 7.23 -16.72
CA PHE A 11 30.67 6.93 -17.98
C PHE A 11 32.07 6.35 -17.76
N HIS A 12 32.91 7.03 -16.98
CA HIS A 12 34.29 6.60 -16.76
C HIS A 12 34.39 5.30 -15.96
N LYS A 13 33.48 5.07 -14.99
CA LYS A 13 33.37 3.80 -14.27
C LYS A 13 33.07 2.64 -15.22
N HIS A 14 32.05 2.79 -16.07
CA HIS A 14 31.60 1.74 -16.99
C HIS A 14 32.59 1.51 -18.15
N ALA A 15 33.14 2.60 -18.73
CA ALA A 15 34.19 2.52 -19.74
C ALA A 15 35.42 1.79 -19.22
N LYS A 16 35.87 2.09 -17.99
CA LYS A 16 36.98 1.39 -17.34
C LYS A 16 36.66 -0.09 -17.09
N ALA A 17 35.44 -0.41 -16.66
CA ALA A 17 35.01 -1.79 -16.45
C ALA A 17 35.02 -2.59 -17.76
N LEU A 18 34.54 -2.00 -18.86
CA LEU A 18 34.58 -2.62 -20.19
C LEU A 18 36.02 -2.80 -20.69
N LEU A 19 36.90 -1.80 -20.56
CA LEU A 19 38.33 -1.91 -20.91
C LEU A 19 39.03 -3.00 -20.09
N ALA A 20 38.75 -3.07 -18.79
CA ALA A 20 39.32 -4.09 -17.92
C ALA A 20 38.83 -5.49 -18.30
N ASN A 21 37.54 -5.64 -18.62
CA ASN A 21 36.99 -6.91 -19.05
C ASN A 21 37.57 -7.36 -20.40
N TRP A 22 37.76 -6.42 -21.33
CA TRP A 22 38.43 -6.66 -22.60
C TRP A 22 39.87 -7.14 -22.39
N LYS A 23 40.68 -6.39 -21.62
CA LYS A 23 42.09 -6.74 -21.34
C LYS A 23 42.28 -8.05 -20.59
N ASN A 24 41.32 -8.45 -19.76
CA ASN A 24 41.44 -9.65 -18.93
C ASN A 24 40.86 -10.91 -19.59
N ASN A 25 40.11 -10.78 -20.69
CA ASN A 25 39.42 -11.89 -21.34
C ASN A 25 39.56 -11.82 -22.87
N ASP A 26 40.79 -11.87 -23.36
CA ASP A 26 41.11 -11.80 -24.79
C ASP A 26 40.36 -12.85 -25.63
N ASP A 27 40.14 -14.05 -25.09
CA ASP A 27 39.36 -15.12 -25.74
C ASP A 27 37.88 -14.73 -25.94
N LEU A 28 37.27 -14.08 -24.94
CA LEU A 28 35.86 -13.66 -25.00
C LEU A 28 35.66 -12.54 -26.02
N PHE A 29 36.63 -11.64 -26.11
CA PHE A 29 36.67 -10.55 -27.09
C PHE A 29 37.33 -10.98 -28.42
N GLN A 30 37.73 -12.25 -28.55
CA GLN A 30 38.29 -12.85 -29.76
C GLN A 30 39.49 -12.08 -30.33
N ASN A 31 40.36 -11.54 -29.46
CA ASN A 31 41.58 -10.81 -29.83
C ASN A 31 41.35 -9.64 -30.81
N ILE A 32 40.29 -8.84 -30.59
CA ILE A 32 40.06 -7.62 -31.37
C ILE A 32 41.09 -6.53 -31.01
N ASP A 33 41.37 -5.66 -31.98
CA ASP A 33 42.21 -4.46 -31.84
C ASP A 33 41.39 -3.21 -31.49
N ALA A 34 40.13 -3.16 -31.91
CA ALA A 34 39.21 -2.05 -31.69
C ALA A 34 37.76 -2.52 -31.63
N LEU A 35 36.91 -1.77 -30.92
CA LEU A 35 35.46 -1.96 -30.86
C LEU A 35 34.80 -0.78 -31.59
N LEU A 36 33.99 -1.08 -32.60
CA LEU A 36 33.28 -0.09 -33.41
C LEU A 36 31.77 -0.22 -33.22
N ILE A 37 31.14 0.87 -32.78
CA ILE A 37 29.68 0.99 -32.65
C ILE A 37 29.20 2.12 -33.56
N LEU A 38 28.37 1.79 -34.54
CA LEU A 38 27.77 2.72 -35.46
C LEU A 38 26.26 2.76 -35.22
N VAL A 39 25.75 3.87 -34.67
CA VAL A 39 24.32 4.06 -34.41
C VAL A 39 23.79 5.14 -35.36
N GLY A 40 22.85 4.76 -36.22
CA GLY A 40 22.21 5.66 -37.18
C GLY A 40 20.97 6.35 -36.61
N ASP A 41 19.98 6.55 -37.48
CA ASP A 41 18.67 7.09 -37.12
C ASP A 41 17.92 6.14 -36.17
N ASP A 42 17.08 6.74 -35.32
CA ASP A 42 16.16 5.99 -34.47
C ASP A 42 15.04 5.42 -35.34
N ASP A 43 14.89 4.08 -35.35
CA ASP A 43 13.85 3.40 -36.11
C ASP A 43 12.54 3.23 -35.33
N GLN A 44 12.52 3.59 -34.03
CA GLN A 44 11.40 3.53 -33.08
C GLN A 44 10.74 2.13 -32.89
N GLU A 45 10.89 1.21 -33.84
CA GLU A 45 10.37 -0.15 -33.81
C GLU A 45 11.27 -1.11 -33.01
N SER A 46 12.57 -0.82 -32.88
CA SER A 46 13.54 -1.73 -32.27
C SER A 46 14.28 -1.11 -31.08
N LEU A 47 13.62 -1.10 -29.92
CA LEU A 47 14.09 -0.45 -28.69
C LEU A 47 15.38 -1.07 -28.09
N TYR A 48 15.69 -2.33 -28.39
CA TYR A 48 16.68 -3.14 -27.63
C TYR A 48 17.89 -3.60 -28.46
N LYS A 49 18.37 -2.76 -29.37
CA LYS A 49 19.63 -3.02 -30.09
C LYS A 49 20.83 -2.96 -29.13
N LYS A 50 21.82 -3.84 -29.33
CA LYS A 50 22.96 -4.00 -28.41
C LYS A 50 23.90 -2.78 -28.42
N SER A 51 24.00 -2.10 -29.57
CA SER A 51 24.73 -0.85 -29.80
C SER A 51 24.14 0.29 -28.97
N VAL A 52 22.81 0.41 -29.01
CA VAL A 52 22.06 1.40 -28.22
C VAL A 52 22.19 1.07 -26.75
N THR A 53 22.05 -0.20 -26.38
CA THR A 53 22.23 -0.69 -25.00
C THR A 53 23.58 -0.30 -24.42
N LEU A 54 24.67 -0.51 -25.18
CA LEU A 54 26.02 -0.15 -24.74
C LEU A 54 26.15 1.37 -24.55
N GLN A 55 25.62 2.18 -25.47
CA GLN A 55 25.62 3.64 -25.32
C GLN A 55 24.81 4.08 -24.10
N THR A 56 23.62 3.54 -23.89
CA THR A 56 22.79 3.84 -22.71
C THR A 56 23.48 3.43 -21.42
N TRP A 57 24.16 2.28 -21.39
CA TRP A 57 24.91 1.84 -20.22
C TRP A 57 26.04 2.82 -19.87
N LEU A 58 26.81 3.26 -20.87
CA LEU A 58 27.92 4.20 -20.72
C LEU A 58 27.45 5.63 -20.40
N LEU A 59 26.50 6.17 -21.16
CA LEU A 59 26.14 7.59 -21.16
C LEU A 59 24.90 7.91 -20.33
N GLY A 60 24.10 6.91 -19.97
CA GLY A 60 22.81 7.07 -19.30
C GLY A 60 21.62 7.30 -20.24
N PHE A 61 21.85 7.51 -21.54
CA PHE A 61 20.81 7.69 -22.56
C PHE A 61 21.29 7.23 -23.95
N PRO A 62 20.38 6.91 -24.89
CA PRO A 62 20.75 6.52 -26.25
C PRO A 62 21.25 7.70 -27.09
N LEU A 63 22.36 7.54 -27.80
CA LEU A 63 22.95 8.59 -28.64
C LEU A 63 22.86 8.25 -30.14
N TYR A 64 21.70 8.48 -30.75
CA TYR A 64 21.49 8.26 -32.18
C TYR A 64 22.40 9.11 -33.08
N GLN A 65 22.54 8.74 -34.36
CA GLN A 65 23.39 9.40 -35.36
C GLN A 65 24.81 9.70 -34.86
N SER A 66 25.45 8.70 -34.26
CA SER A 66 26.79 8.78 -33.71
C SER A 66 27.61 7.53 -34.03
N THR A 67 28.93 7.70 -34.09
CA THR A 67 29.89 6.61 -34.22
C THR A 67 30.80 6.63 -32.99
N MET A 68 30.99 5.50 -32.34
CA MET A 68 31.89 5.33 -31.22
C MET A 68 32.94 4.28 -31.58
N LEU A 69 34.21 4.65 -31.55
CA LEU A 69 35.34 3.75 -31.70
C LEU A 69 36.10 3.68 -30.38
N MET A 70 36.21 2.48 -29.82
CA MET A 70 36.92 2.23 -28.56
C MET A 70 38.19 1.43 -28.84
N GLN A 71 39.32 2.02 -28.48
CA GLN A 71 40.65 1.43 -28.55
C GLN A 71 41.16 1.17 -27.12
N PRO A 72 42.22 0.37 -26.92
CA PRO A 72 42.72 0.05 -25.58
C PRO A 72 43.19 1.24 -24.73
N ASP A 73 43.49 2.37 -25.38
CA ASP A 73 44.04 3.60 -24.83
C ASP A 73 43.03 4.78 -24.82
N LYS A 74 42.03 4.79 -25.71
CA LYS A 74 41.06 5.90 -25.82
C LYS A 74 39.72 5.51 -26.44
N ILE A 75 38.71 6.37 -26.23
CA ILE A 75 37.38 6.27 -26.87
C ILE A 75 37.17 7.50 -27.76
N THR A 76 36.84 7.31 -29.03
CA THR A 76 36.57 8.38 -29.99
C THR A 76 35.09 8.39 -30.36
N PHE A 77 34.43 9.54 -30.23
CA PHE A 77 33.06 9.76 -30.70
C PHE A 77 33.03 10.66 -31.93
N VAL A 78 32.22 10.30 -32.93
CA VAL A 78 31.87 11.17 -34.07
C VAL A 78 30.39 11.50 -33.98
N CYS A 79 30.04 12.77 -33.82
CA CYS A 79 28.65 13.21 -33.70
C CYS A 79 28.47 14.68 -34.11
N SER A 80 27.22 15.16 -34.13
CA SER A 80 26.92 16.55 -34.48
C SER A 80 27.41 17.53 -33.41
N ASN A 81 27.62 18.80 -33.77
CA ASN A 81 28.09 19.85 -32.85
C ASN A 81 27.35 19.87 -31.51
N LYS A 82 26.01 19.82 -31.53
CA LYS A 82 25.19 19.85 -30.29
C LYS A 82 25.46 18.65 -29.38
N LYS A 83 25.67 17.45 -29.95
CA LYS A 83 25.96 16.23 -29.18
C LYS A 83 27.40 16.26 -28.65
N ALA A 84 28.32 16.78 -29.46
CA ALA A 84 29.70 16.97 -29.06
C ALA A 84 29.84 17.94 -27.87
N ASP A 85 29.04 19.02 -27.82
CA ASP A 85 29.02 19.94 -26.69
C ASP A 85 28.67 19.24 -25.36
N ILE A 86 27.75 18.27 -25.40
CA ILE A 86 27.38 17.48 -24.22
C ILE A 86 28.52 16.50 -23.86
N LEU A 87 29.07 15.80 -24.86
CA LEU A 87 30.14 14.82 -24.66
C LEU A 87 31.46 15.44 -24.23
N ASP A 88 31.73 16.73 -24.53
CA ASP A 88 32.98 17.41 -24.16
C ASP A 88 33.25 17.40 -22.65
N THR A 89 32.18 17.29 -21.85
CA THR A 89 32.28 17.11 -20.39
C THR A 89 33.03 15.83 -19.98
N LEU A 90 33.06 14.80 -20.85
CA LEU A 90 33.71 13.51 -20.59
C LEU A 90 35.24 13.58 -20.69
N LYS A 91 35.81 14.60 -21.34
CA LYS A 91 37.26 14.72 -21.57
C LYS A 91 38.10 14.79 -20.29
N ASN A 92 37.51 15.23 -19.19
CA ASN A 92 38.20 15.49 -17.92
C ASN A 92 38.24 14.29 -16.96
N GLY A 93 38.12 13.05 -17.46
CA GLY A 93 38.12 11.85 -16.62
C GLY A 93 39.23 10.83 -16.94
N PRO A 94 39.24 9.69 -16.23
CA PRO A 94 40.35 8.73 -16.26
C PRO A 94 40.49 7.93 -17.56
N VAL A 95 39.44 7.84 -18.39
CA VAL A 95 39.51 7.21 -19.72
C VAL A 95 39.65 8.31 -20.77
N PRO A 96 40.72 8.35 -21.59
CA PRO A 96 40.86 9.37 -22.63
C PRO A 96 39.69 9.34 -23.63
N VAL A 97 39.07 10.49 -23.88
CA VAL A 97 37.95 10.65 -24.82
C VAL A 97 38.26 11.69 -25.88
N ASP A 98 38.22 11.28 -27.14
CA ASP A 98 38.32 12.17 -28.30
C ASP A 98 36.92 12.40 -28.89
N ILE A 99 36.64 13.64 -29.30
CA ILE A 99 35.32 14.00 -29.85
C ILE A 99 35.54 14.73 -31.16
N ILE A 100 34.98 14.14 -32.20
CA ILE A 100 35.06 14.60 -33.57
C ILE A 100 33.67 15.12 -33.99
N ARG A 101 33.67 16.38 -34.44
CA ARG A 101 32.45 17.13 -34.75
C ARG A 101 32.14 17.02 -36.24
N ARG A 102 30.97 16.49 -36.59
CA ARG A 102 30.47 16.45 -37.97
C ARG A 102 29.56 17.66 -38.27
N GLY A 103 29.73 18.22 -39.46
CA GLY A 103 28.93 19.31 -40.02
C GLY A 103 27.61 18.83 -40.61
N LYS A 104 26.97 19.67 -41.43
CA LYS A 104 25.64 19.40 -42.01
C LYS A 104 25.68 18.68 -43.37
N ASN A 105 26.82 18.71 -44.06
CA ASN A 105 26.96 18.24 -45.44
C ASN A 105 27.78 16.95 -45.50
N ILE A 106 27.29 15.92 -46.21
CA ILE A 106 27.87 14.58 -46.25
C ILE A 106 29.29 14.61 -46.83
N GLU A 107 29.48 15.25 -47.99
CA GLU A 107 30.77 15.33 -48.70
C GLU A 107 31.87 15.98 -47.85
N GLN A 108 31.49 16.94 -46.98
CA GLN A 108 32.41 17.60 -46.06
C GLN A 108 32.68 16.77 -44.79
N ASN A 109 31.78 15.85 -44.45
CA ASN A 109 31.89 14.99 -43.26
C ASN A 109 32.68 13.71 -43.55
N VAL A 110 32.70 13.20 -44.79
CA VAL A 110 33.43 11.96 -45.13
C VAL A 110 34.91 12.01 -44.71
N PRO A 111 35.69 13.08 -44.98
CA PRO A 111 37.09 13.16 -44.57
C PRO A 111 37.30 13.13 -43.04
N VAL A 112 36.28 13.47 -42.27
CA VAL A 112 36.33 13.54 -40.80
C VAL A 112 36.46 12.15 -40.17
N TYR A 113 36.04 11.09 -40.87
CA TYR A 113 36.17 9.70 -40.42
C TYR A 113 37.56 9.10 -40.71
N ALA A 114 38.46 9.80 -41.42
CA ALA A 114 39.78 9.27 -41.80
C ALA A 114 40.58 8.68 -40.62
N PRO A 115 40.64 9.30 -39.42
CA PRO A 115 41.34 8.72 -38.28
C PRO A 115 40.72 7.41 -37.78
N LEU A 116 39.39 7.26 -37.87
CA LEU A 116 38.71 6.03 -37.50
C LEU A 116 39.00 4.93 -38.53
N VAL A 117 38.98 5.27 -39.83
CA VAL A 117 39.31 4.33 -40.91
C VAL A 117 40.74 3.80 -40.77
N GLU A 118 41.71 4.68 -40.50
CA GLU A 118 43.11 4.27 -40.22
C GLU A 118 43.20 3.38 -38.97
N ALA A 119 42.42 3.71 -37.93
CA ALA A 119 42.42 2.95 -36.69
C ALA A 119 41.84 1.53 -36.85
N VAL A 120 40.98 1.27 -37.85
CA VAL A 120 40.34 -0.03 -38.08
C VAL A 120 40.88 -0.81 -39.29
N ALA A 121 41.49 -0.15 -40.27
CA ALA A 121 41.91 -0.79 -41.52
C ALA A 121 42.88 -1.96 -41.29
N ASN A 122 42.62 -3.10 -41.94
CA ASN A 122 43.38 -4.35 -41.85
C ASN A 122 43.55 -4.92 -40.43
N LYS A 123 42.65 -4.57 -39.51
CA LYS A 123 42.65 -5.06 -38.12
C LYS A 123 41.43 -5.91 -37.81
N ARG A 124 41.44 -6.55 -36.64
CA ARG A 124 40.30 -7.29 -36.10
C ARG A 124 39.42 -6.33 -35.32
N VAL A 125 38.21 -6.10 -35.79
CA VAL A 125 37.31 -5.09 -35.23
C VAL A 125 36.07 -5.75 -34.71
N GLY A 126 35.84 -5.53 -33.43
CA GLY A 126 34.63 -5.96 -32.79
C GLY A 126 33.45 -5.10 -33.20
N VAL A 127 32.42 -5.74 -33.75
CA VAL A 127 31.17 -5.12 -34.21
C VAL A 127 29.98 -5.90 -33.65
N ILE A 128 28.77 -5.38 -33.88
CA ILE A 128 27.52 -6.07 -33.53
C ILE A 128 26.77 -6.36 -34.85
N PRO A 129 26.96 -7.55 -35.45
CA PRO A 129 26.49 -7.81 -36.82
C PRO A 129 24.97 -7.71 -37.01
N LYS A 130 24.21 -7.98 -35.94
CA LYS A 130 22.73 -7.93 -35.98
C LYS A 130 22.17 -6.51 -35.93
N ASP A 131 22.98 -5.55 -35.48
CA ASP A 131 22.56 -4.17 -35.35
C ASP A 131 22.82 -3.42 -36.64
N GLN A 132 21.78 -3.36 -37.48
CA GLN A 132 21.82 -2.58 -38.71
C GLN A 132 21.07 -1.26 -38.50
N PHE A 133 21.71 -0.17 -38.94
CA PHE A 133 21.15 1.17 -38.88
C PHE A 133 21.21 1.82 -40.26
N LYS A 134 20.35 2.82 -40.46
CA LYS A 134 20.34 3.70 -41.63
C LYS A 134 20.59 5.13 -41.16
N GLY A 135 20.91 6.03 -42.10
CA GLY A 135 20.99 7.46 -41.81
C GLY A 135 22.30 8.07 -42.26
N LYS A 136 22.36 9.41 -42.25
CA LYS A 136 23.45 10.17 -42.88
C LYS A 136 24.84 9.79 -42.35
N ASN A 137 25.00 9.54 -41.06
CA ASN A 137 26.30 9.14 -40.49
C ASN A 137 26.72 7.72 -40.89
N VAL A 138 25.75 6.84 -41.18
CA VAL A 138 26.01 5.49 -41.72
C VAL A 138 26.50 5.59 -43.17
N ASP A 139 25.85 6.44 -43.98
CA ASP A 139 26.26 6.70 -45.36
C ASP A 139 27.65 7.36 -45.41
N GLU A 140 27.89 8.37 -44.55
CA GLU A 140 29.19 9.02 -44.38
C GLU A 140 30.28 8.01 -44.01
N TRP A 141 30.02 7.14 -43.02
CA TRP A 141 30.96 6.09 -42.61
C TRP A 141 31.25 5.10 -43.75
N THR A 142 30.21 4.65 -44.45
CA THR A 142 30.34 3.69 -45.56
C THR A 142 31.16 4.28 -46.71
N GLN A 143 30.93 5.55 -47.04
CA GLN A 143 31.69 6.27 -48.06
C GLN A 143 33.15 6.52 -47.62
N ALA A 144 33.38 6.84 -46.35
CA ALA A 144 34.72 7.06 -45.80
C ALA A 144 35.54 5.77 -45.73
N LEU A 145 34.91 4.64 -45.38
CA LEU A 145 35.55 3.33 -45.37
C LEU A 145 36.02 2.95 -46.79
N GLY A 146 35.19 3.20 -47.80
CA GLY A 146 35.55 3.05 -49.20
C GLY A 146 35.97 1.62 -49.55
N SER A 147 37.19 1.45 -50.07
CA SER A 147 37.79 0.14 -50.37
C SER A 147 38.55 -0.49 -49.21
N ASN A 148 38.70 0.21 -48.07
CA ASN A 148 39.36 -0.36 -46.90
C ASN A 148 38.46 -1.42 -46.26
N SER A 149 39.07 -2.45 -45.69
CA SER A 149 38.37 -3.53 -45.01
C SER A 149 39.01 -3.83 -43.67
N PHE A 150 38.25 -4.51 -42.83
CA PHE A 150 38.68 -5.01 -41.53
C PHE A 150 37.95 -6.32 -41.25
N GLU A 151 38.54 -7.16 -40.39
CA GLU A 151 37.93 -8.43 -40.00
C GLU A 151 36.83 -8.16 -38.98
N ASN A 152 35.58 -8.46 -39.34
CA ASN A 152 34.43 -8.32 -38.46
C ASN A 152 34.38 -9.45 -37.44
N VAL A 153 34.39 -9.09 -36.16
CA VAL A 153 34.27 -10.02 -35.04
C VAL A 153 32.99 -9.71 -34.26
N ASP A 154 32.15 -10.71 -34.00
CA ASP A 154 30.92 -10.51 -33.23
C ASP A 154 31.19 -10.34 -31.73
N LEU A 155 30.95 -9.12 -31.23
CA LEU A 155 31.11 -8.78 -29.81
C LEU A 155 29.85 -8.98 -28.96
N THR A 156 28.74 -9.39 -29.55
CA THR A 156 27.47 -9.56 -28.82
C THR A 156 27.63 -10.42 -27.55
N PRO A 157 28.36 -11.57 -27.57
CA PRO A 157 28.59 -12.38 -26.37
C PRO A 157 29.42 -11.68 -25.30
N ALA A 158 30.48 -10.96 -25.70
CA ALA A 158 31.39 -10.26 -24.79
C ALA A 158 30.69 -9.10 -24.08
N LEU A 159 29.94 -8.29 -24.83
CA LEU A 159 29.13 -7.21 -24.26
C LEU A 159 28.03 -7.76 -23.35
N SER A 160 27.39 -8.86 -23.72
CA SER A 160 26.40 -9.51 -22.84
C SER A 160 27.03 -9.94 -21.52
N ALA A 161 28.22 -10.52 -21.53
CA ALA A 161 28.91 -10.89 -20.29
C ALA A 161 29.37 -9.70 -19.45
N THR A 162 29.55 -8.53 -20.06
CA THR A 162 29.90 -7.29 -19.34
C THR A 162 28.68 -6.65 -18.68
N LEU A 163 27.54 -6.65 -19.37
CA LEU A 163 26.32 -5.93 -18.96
C LEU A 163 25.39 -6.74 -18.04
N VAL A 164 25.59 -8.06 -17.95
CA VAL A 164 24.65 -8.96 -17.27
C VAL A 164 24.56 -8.70 -15.76
N VAL A 165 25.68 -8.37 -15.10
CA VAL A 165 25.72 -8.06 -13.67
C VAL A 165 25.42 -6.58 -13.46
N LYS A 166 24.38 -6.29 -12.69
CA LYS A 166 23.91 -4.92 -12.43
C LYS A 166 24.59 -4.36 -11.19
N ASP A 167 25.00 -3.11 -11.25
CA ASP A 167 25.50 -2.39 -10.07
C ASP A 167 24.37 -1.88 -9.17
N ASP A 168 24.71 -1.27 -8.03
CA ASP A 168 23.73 -0.82 -7.04
C ASP A 168 22.74 0.24 -7.57
N GLU A 169 23.18 1.10 -8.49
CA GLU A 169 22.32 2.14 -9.09
C GLU A 169 21.37 1.52 -10.12
N GLU A 170 21.89 0.60 -10.93
CA GLU A 170 21.11 -0.19 -11.89
C GLU A 170 20.06 -1.04 -11.17
N LEU A 171 20.44 -1.73 -10.10
CA LEU A 171 19.55 -2.53 -9.26
C LEU A 171 18.46 -1.67 -8.60
N ARG A 172 18.82 -0.49 -8.09
CA ARG A 172 17.84 0.46 -7.54
C ARG A 172 16.83 0.88 -8.60
N THR A 173 17.30 1.18 -9.80
CA THR A 173 16.46 1.61 -10.93
C THR A 173 15.50 0.49 -11.36
N MET A 174 16.00 -0.74 -11.51
CA MET A 174 15.19 -1.92 -11.85
C MET A 174 14.16 -2.26 -10.77
N ARG A 175 14.51 -2.10 -9.48
CA ARG A 175 13.56 -2.26 -8.36
C ARG A 175 12.40 -1.27 -8.47
N LEU A 176 12.68 -0.01 -8.82
CA LEU A 176 11.64 1.01 -8.99
C LEU A 176 10.75 0.69 -10.20
N ALA A 177 11.35 0.32 -11.34
CA ALA A 177 10.61 -0.14 -12.52
C ALA A 177 9.65 -1.30 -12.17
N ALA A 178 10.16 -2.33 -11.49
CA ALA A 178 9.38 -3.49 -11.08
C ALA A 178 8.25 -3.13 -10.10
N LYS A 179 8.49 -2.19 -9.19
CA LYS A 179 7.45 -1.71 -8.27
C LYS A 179 6.34 -0.97 -9.02
N VAL A 180 6.68 -0.13 -9.99
CA VAL A 180 5.69 0.56 -10.83
C VAL A 180 4.89 -0.45 -11.66
N SER A 181 5.53 -1.44 -12.30
CA SER A 181 4.80 -2.52 -12.99
C SER A 181 3.82 -3.25 -12.08
N SER A 182 4.25 -3.54 -10.85
CA SER A 182 3.42 -4.22 -9.86
C SER A 182 2.19 -3.38 -9.46
N ASN A 183 2.38 -2.08 -9.32
CA ASN A 183 1.30 -1.15 -9.02
C ASN A 183 0.33 -1.00 -10.21
N VAL A 184 0.82 -0.95 -11.45
CA VAL A 184 -0.06 -0.91 -12.63
C VAL A 184 -0.89 -2.19 -12.73
N MET A 185 -0.26 -3.36 -12.55
CA MET A 185 -0.97 -4.64 -12.52
C MET A 185 -2.06 -4.67 -11.45
N THR A 186 -1.72 -4.29 -10.21
CA THR A 186 -2.59 -4.46 -9.04
C THR A 186 -3.65 -3.36 -8.91
N HIS A 187 -3.27 -2.10 -9.13
CA HIS A 187 -4.12 -0.95 -8.83
C HIS A 187 -4.88 -0.41 -10.05
N TYR A 188 -4.45 -0.74 -11.27
CA TYR A 188 -5.15 -0.38 -12.49
C TYR A 188 -5.70 -1.61 -13.20
N PHE A 189 -4.84 -2.46 -13.78
CA PHE A 189 -5.28 -3.53 -14.70
C PHE A 189 -6.27 -4.50 -14.03
N THR A 190 -5.93 -5.02 -12.85
CA THR A 190 -6.79 -5.97 -12.13
C THR A 190 -8.18 -5.38 -11.85
N LYS A 191 -8.24 -4.10 -11.48
CA LYS A 191 -9.52 -3.41 -11.19
C LYS A 191 -10.32 -3.13 -12.45
N GLU A 192 -9.66 -2.69 -13.52
CA GLU A 192 -10.33 -2.37 -14.77
C GLU A 192 -10.87 -3.65 -15.43
N MET A 193 -10.04 -4.71 -15.46
CA MET A 193 -10.43 -6.03 -15.95
C MET A 193 -11.62 -6.58 -15.15
N SER A 194 -11.57 -6.56 -13.82
CA SER A 194 -12.70 -7.04 -13.01
C SER A 194 -13.96 -6.22 -13.25
N THR A 195 -13.85 -4.89 -13.33
CA THR A 195 -14.99 -4.00 -13.58
C THR A 195 -15.62 -4.23 -14.96
N MET A 196 -14.81 -4.48 -15.99
CA MET A 196 -15.31 -4.76 -17.34
C MET A 196 -16.06 -6.09 -17.40
N ILE A 197 -15.54 -7.11 -16.72
CA ILE A 197 -16.14 -8.45 -16.63
C ILE A 197 -17.43 -8.40 -15.82
N ASP A 198 -17.40 -7.82 -14.63
CA ASP A 198 -18.57 -7.69 -13.74
C ASP A 198 -19.70 -6.89 -14.42
N ALA A 199 -19.36 -5.85 -15.20
CA ALA A 199 -20.33 -5.04 -15.93
C ALA A 199 -20.78 -5.64 -17.29
N GLY A 200 -20.28 -6.82 -17.67
CA GLY A 200 -20.57 -7.44 -18.97
C GLY A 200 -20.15 -6.59 -20.18
N LYS A 201 -19.18 -5.68 -20.01
CA LYS A 201 -18.74 -4.76 -21.06
C LYS A 201 -17.91 -5.48 -22.10
N SER A 202 -18.32 -5.37 -23.36
CA SER A 202 -17.54 -5.89 -24.49
C SER A 202 -16.37 -4.96 -24.80
N ILE A 203 -15.15 -5.46 -24.62
CA ILE A 203 -13.90 -4.76 -24.96
C ILE A 203 -12.94 -5.75 -25.64
N THR A 204 -12.14 -5.30 -26.60
CA THR A 204 -11.10 -6.13 -27.22
C THR A 204 -9.84 -6.16 -26.35
N HIS A 205 -9.02 -7.22 -26.47
CA HIS A 205 -7.74 -7.26 -25.75
C HIS A 205 -6.82 -6.10 -26.14
N GLU A 206 -6.74 -5.80 -27.45
CA GLU A 206 -6.01 -4.62 -27.97
C GLU A 206 -6.49 -3.32 -27.31
N LYS A 207 -7.80 -3.11 -27.18
CA LYS A 207 -8.32 -1.87 -26.60
C LYS A 207 -8.04 -1.76 -25.10
N LEU A 208 -8.19 -2.85 -24.35
CA LEU A 208 -7.84 -2.88 -22.93
C LEU A 208 -6.33 -2.70 -22.71
N SER A 209 -5.52 -3.19 -23.64
CA SER A 209 -4.07 -3.00 -23.66
C SER A 209 -3.72 -1.53 -23.85
N GLU A 210 -4.26 -0.88 -24.87
CA GLU A 210 -4.09 0.56 -25.11
C GLU A 210 -4.53 1.37 -23.88
N MET A 211 -5.67 1.04 -23.29
CA MET A 211 -6.15 1.71 -22.07
C MET A 211 -5.14 1.58 -20.94
N THR A 212 -4.56 0.38 -20.76
CA THR A 212 -3.52 0.12 -19.75
C THR A 212 -2.23 0.87 -20.06
N GLU A 213 -1.85 0.99 -21.32
CA GLU A 213 -0.64 1.69 -21.76
C GLU A 213 -0.71 3.19 -21.46
N ASN A 214 -1.86 3.82 -21.73
CA ASN A 214 -2.09 5.26 -21.53
C ASN A 214 -2.08 5.71 -20.04
N VAL A 215 -1.99 4.78 -19.10
CA VAL A 215 -2.09 5.06 -17.66
C VAL A 215 -0.89 5.82 -17.11
N ILE A 216 0.30 5.59 -17.64
CA ILE A 216 1.50 6.30 -17.18
C ILE A 216 1.54 7.75 -17.66
N ASP A 217 0.84 8.04 -18.76
CA ASP A 217 0.71 9.38 -19.34
C ASP A 217 -0.45 10.18 -18.73
N ASP A 218 -1.43 9.53 -18.09
CA ASP A 218 -2.58 10.22 -17.47
C ASP A 218 -2.23 10.75 -16.06
N PRO A 219 -2.13 12.08 -15.86
CA PRO A 219 -1.78 12.66 -14.57
C PRO A 219 -2.84 12.40 -13.48
N ARG A 220 -4.08 12.09 -13.87
CA ARG A 220 -5.18 11.76 -12.95
C ARG A 220 -5.00 10.36 -12.37
N VAL A 221 -4.50 9.43 -13.17
CA VAL A 221 -4.30 8.02 -12.80
C VAL A 221 -2.94 7.82 -12.11
N ALA A 222 -1.95 8.68 -12.36
CA ALA A 222 -0.65 8.68 -11.66
C ALA A 222 -0.76 8.70 -10.12
N LYS A 223 -1.75 9.41 -9.56
CA LYS A 223 -2.01 9.41 -8.11
C LYS A 223 -2.62 8.09 -7.60
N VAL A 224 -3.35 7.38 -8.46
CA VAL A 224 -3.97 6.07 -8.17
C VAL A 224 -2.92 4.94 -8.23
N LEU A 225 -1.92 5.08 -9.11
CA LEU A 225 -0.82 4.12 -9.27
C LEU A 225 0.15 4.06 -8.09
N ARG A 226 -0.01 4.90 -7.06
CA ARG A 226 0.86 4.93 -5.87
C ARG A 226 2.36 4.94 -6.26
N LEU A 227 2.75 5.83 -7.18
CA LEU A 227 4.13 5.90 -7.67
C LEU A 227 5.11 6.04 -6.48
N PRO A 228 6.21 5.26 -6.45
CA PRO A 228 7.21 5.36 -5.38
C PRO A 228 7.78 6.77 -5.29
N SER A 229 7.98 7.27 -4.06
CA SER A 229 8.55 8.61 -3.83
C SER A 229 9.97 8.79 -4.39
N GLU A 230 10.68 7.69 -4.61
CA GLU A 230 12.03 7.70 -5.20
C GLU A 230 12.02 7.85 -6.73
N VAL A 231 10.84 7.82 -7.39
CA VAL A 231 10.72 8.18 -8.80
C VAL A 231 10.74 9.70 -8.91
N GLU A 232 11.88 10.23 -9.34
CA GLU A 232 12.16 11.68 -9.39
C GLU A 232 11.33 12.41 -10.45
N ASN A 233 11.22 11.83 -11.65
CA ASN A 233 10.44 12.35 -12.76
C ASN A 233 9.60 11.23 -13.37
N SER A 234 8.31 11.48 -13.59
CA SER A 234 7.40 10.53 -14.25
C SER A 234 7.72 10.39 -15.74
N GLU A 235 8.36 11.37 -16.37
CA GLU A 235 8.79 11.30 -17.78
C GLU A 235 9.93 10.29 -18.01
N ASP A 236 10.59 9.83 -16.95
CA ASP A 236 11.61 8.77 -17.04
C ASP A 236 10.99 7.36 -17.05
N LEU A 237 9.65 7.26 -16.94
CA LEU A 237 8.90 6.01 -17.05
C LEU A 237 8.44 5.81 -18.49
N ASP A 238 8.63 4.60 -18.98
CA ASP A 238 8.23 4.18 -20.33
C ASP A 238 7.78 2.71 -20.28
N TRP A 239 7.15 2.22 -21.34
CA TRP A 239 6.78 0.81 -21.47
C TRP A 239 7.93 -0.02 -22.01
N CYS A 240 8.12 -1.22 -21.47
CA CYS A 240 9.06 -2.18 -22.06
C CYS A 240 8.53 -2.69 -23.41
N TYR A 241 7.22 -2.84 -23.49
CA TYR A 241 6.44 -3.28 -24.63
C TYR A 241 4.96 -2.99 -24.28
N THR A 242 4.11 -2.89 -25.30
CA THR A 242 2.67 -2.70 -25.12
C THR A 242 2.04 -3.85 -24.33
N PRO A 243 1.25 -3.61 -23.26
CA PRO A 243 0.71 -4.66 -22.40
C PRO A 243 0.05 -5.82 -23.16
N ILE A 244 0.35 -7.05 -22.75
CA ILE A 244 -0.15 -8.25 -23.43
C ILE A 244 -1.31 -8.81 -22.63
N ILE A 245 -2.51 -8.82 -23.21
CA ILE A 245 -3.73 -9.34 -22.60
C ILE A 245 -4.29 -10.45 -23.50
N GLN A 246 -4.63 -11.60 -22.90
CA GLN A 246 -5.08 -12.77 -23.63
C GLN A 246 -6.20 -13.48 -22.86
N SER A 247 -7.25 -13.90 -23.57
CA SER A 247 -8.34 -14.72 -23.03
C SER A 247 -9.08 -15.46 -24.16
N GLY A 248 -10.04 -16.33 -23.80
CA GLY A 248 -10.97 -16.94 -24.75
C GLY A 248 -10.32 -17.95 -25.71
N GLY A 249 -9.44 -18.80 -25.19
CA GLY A 249 -8.95 -19.97 -25.92
C GLY A 249 -7.77 -19.72 -26.86
N VAL A 250 -7.27 -18.49 -26.95
CA VAL A 250 -6.10 -18.15 -27.77
C VAL A 250 -5.04 -17.49 -26.93
N TYR A 251 -3.97 -18.24 -26.67
CA TYR A 251 -2.86 -17.83 -25.82
C TYR A 251 -1.52 -18.02 -26.56
N ASP A 252 -0.58 -17.10 -26.33
CA ASP A 252 0.83 -17.28 -26.67
C ASP A 252 1.67 -16.84 -25.47
N LEU A 253 2.36 -17.79 -24.83
CA LEU A 253 3.17 -17.57 -23.65
C LEU A 253 4.57 -17.01 -23.97
N LYS A 254 4.87 -16.73 -25.26
CA LYS A 254 6.12 -16.06 -25.63
C LYS A 254 6.07 -14.59 -25.25
N SER A 255 7.22 -14.06 -24.88
CA SER A 255 7.40 -12.63 -24.61
C SER A 255 7.25 -11.72 -25.84
N SER A 256 7.05 -12.30 -27.03
CA SER A 256 6.80 -11.59 -28.29
C SER A 256 5.32 -11.62 -28.70
N ALA A 257 4.44 -12.13 -27.82
CA ALA A 257 3.01 -12.12 -28.07
C ALA A 257 2.47 -10.68 -28.13
N MET A 258 1.34 -10.52 -28.81
CA MET A 258 0.62 -9.24 -28.89
C MET A 258 -0.84 -9.46 -28.53
N SER A 259 -1.44 -8.45 -27.91
CA SER A 259 -2.89 -8.38 -27.69
C SER A 259 -3.60 -8.40 -29.05
N ASN A 260 -4.64 -9.21 -29.18
CA ASN A 260 -5.38 -9.35 -30.44
C ASN A 260 -6.72 -8.61 -30.38
N ASN A 261 -7.42 -8.56 -31.52
CA ASN A 261 -8.67 -7.79 -31.65
C ASN A 261 -9.90 -8.60 -31.23
N LYS A 262 -9.71 -9.77 -30.60
CA LYS A 262 -10.82 -10.55 -30.05
C LYS A 262 -11.32 -9.90 -28.75
N LEU A 263 -12.59 -10.11 -28.47
CA LEU A 263 -13.22 -9.65 -27.23
C LEU A 263 -12.65 -10.40 -26.02
N LEU A 264 -12.48 -9.67 -24.93
CA LEU A 264 -12.21 -10.21 -23.61
C LEU A 264 -13.31 -11.20 -23.25
N HIS A 265 -12.90 -12.39 -22.78
CA HIS A 265 -13.78 -13.50 -22.46
C HIS A 265 -13.51 -13.94 -21.02
N SER A 266 -14.58 -14.25 -20.31
CA SER A 266 -14.54 -14.76 -18.94
C SER A 266 -14.15 -16.22 -18.92
N GLY A 267 -13.10 -16.53 -18.18
CA GLY A 267 -12.50 -17.86 -18.05
C GLY A 267 -11.08 -17.66 -17.55
N VAL A 268 -10.08 -18.00 -18.34
CA VAL A 268 -8.67 -17.70 -18.00
C VAL A 268 -8.18 -16.46 -18.73
N ILE A 269 -7.72 -15.46 -17.98
CA ILE A 269 -7.19 -14.20 -18.51
C ILE A 269 -5.71 -14.07 -18.12
N LEU A 270 -4.85 -13.88 -19.11
CA LEU A 270 -3.44 -13.59 -18.90
C LEU A 270 -3.17 -12.11 -19.13
N CYS A 271 -2.40 -11.50 -18.24
CA CYS A 271 -1.85 -10.17 -18.44
C CYS A 271 -0.35 -10.20 -18.19
N SER A 272 0.43 -9.68 -19.13
CA SER A 272 1.87 -9.42 -18.97
C SER A 272 2.17 -7.98 -19.33
N LEU A 273 2.83 -7.26 -18.43
CA LEU A 273 3.18 -5.87 -18.62
C LEU A 273 4.53 -5.57 -17.96
N GLY A 274 5.26 -4.58 -18.48
CA GLY A 274 6.59 -4.25 -17.99
C GLY A 274 6.89 -2.77 -18.15
N ILE A 275 7.32 -2.13 -17.07
CA ILE A 275 7.71 -0.71 -17.06
C ILE A 275 9.22 -0.63 -17.15
N ARG A 276 9.68 0.36 -17.89
CA ARG A 276 11.05 0.77 -18.06
C ARG A 276 11.24 2.08 -17.29
N TYR A 277 12.20 2.13 -16.37
CA TYR A 277 12.53 3.36 -15.64
C TYR A 277 13.99 3.72 -15.91
N LYS A 278 14.27 4.96 -16.33
CA LYS A 278 15.62 5.41 -16.75
C LYS A 278 16.32 4.38 -17.65
N PHE A 279 15.58 3.86 -18.63
CA PHE A 279 15.98 2.84 -19.60
C PHE A 279 16.17 1.40 -19.09
N TYR A 280 15.96 1.10 -17.81
CA TYR A 280 16.05 -0.27 -17.27
C TYR A 280 14.69 -0.93 -17.18
N CYS A 281 14.58 -2.13 -17.76
CA CYS A 281 13.34 -2.88 -17.88
C CYS A 281 12.96 -3.62 -16.59
N SER A 282 11.67 -3.91 -16.49
CA SER A 282 11.09 -4.84 -15.54
C SER A 282 9.92 -5.57 -16.20
N ASN A 283 9.43 -6.64 -15.58
CA ASN A 283 8.34 -7.42 -16.14
C ASN A 283 7.54 -8.13 -15.05
N ILE A 284 6.21 -8.14 -15.21
CA ILE A 284 5.27 -8.88 -14.38
C ILE A 284 4.20 -9.53 -15.25
N GLY A 285 3.86 -10.78 -14.92
CA GLY A 285 2.83 -11.55 -15.62
C GLY A 285 1.98 -12.31 -14.63
N ARG A 286 0.66 -12.22 -14.79
CA ARG A 286 -0.33 -12.84 -13.90
C ARG A 286 -1.41 -13.54 -14.71
N THR A 287 -1.92 -14.61 -14.12
CA THR A 287 -3.13 -15.30 -14.54
C THR A 287 -4.25 -14.87 -13.61
N PHE A 288 -5.40 -14.54 -14.18
CA PHE A 288 -6.65 -14.29 -13.48
C PHE A 288 -7.66 -15.33 -13.94
N LEU A 289 -8.41 -15.86 -12.97
CA LEU A 289 -9.33 -16.98 -13.18
C LEU A 289 -10.75 -16.50 -12.90
N ILE A 290 -11.65 -16.58 -13.87
CA ILE A 290 -13.07 -16.25 -13.73
C ILE A 290 -13.85 -17.57 -13.77
N ASP A 291 -14.58 -17.88 -12.71
CA ASP A 291 -15.27 -19.14 -12.46
C ASP A 291 -14.43 -20.39 -12.79
N PRO A 292 -13.22 -20.51 -12.22
CA PRO A 292 -12.35 -21.62 -12.56
C PRO A 292 -12.88 -22.95 -12.05
N THR A 293 -12.79 -23.97 -12.90
CA THR A 293 -12.94 -25.38 -12.51
C THR A 293 -11.90 -25.78 -11.47
N LYS A 294 -12.21 -26.82 -10.67
CA LYS A 294 -11.25 -27.39 -9.69
C LYS A 294 -9.93 -27.82 -10.36
N GLN A 295 -9.96 -28.23 -11.63
CA GLN A 295 -8.76 -28.61 -12.38
C GLN A 295 -7.91 -27.39 -12.75
N GLN A 296 -8.53 -26.28 -13.18
CA GLN A 296 -7.81 -25.02 -13.45
C GLN A 296 -7.15 -24.48 -12.17
N GLN A 297 -7.87 -24.49 -11.04
CA GLN A 297 -7.34 -24.08 -9.73
C GLN A 297 -6.10 -24.90 -9.33
N ARG A 298 -6.20 -26.24 -9.37
CA ARG A 298 -5.08 -27.16 -9.06
C ARG A 298 -3.88 -26.97 -9.99
N ASN A 299 -4.11 -26.71 -11.28
CA ASN A 299 -3.04 -26.46 -12.23
C ASN A 299 -2.33 -25.12 -11.95
N TYR A 300 -3.07 -24.10 -11.52
CA TYR A 300 -2.50 -22.81 -11.13
C TYR A 300 -1.71 -22.90 -9.82
N GLU A 301 -2.23 -23.57 -8.78
CA GLU A 301 -1.50 -23.81 -7.54
C GLU A 301 -0.19 -24.56 -7.80
N PHE A 302 -0.23 -25.58 -8.66
CA PHE A 302 0.99 -26.28 -9.06
C PHE A 302 1.99 -25.39 -9.81
N LEU A 303 1.52 -24.41 -10.59
CA LEU A 303 2.38 -23.42 -11.23
C LEU A 303 3.05 -22.49 -10.20
N CYS A 304 2.34 -22.10 -9.14
CA CYS A 304 2.91 -21.36 -8.01
C CYS A 304 4.00 -22.17 -7.29
N ASP A 305 3.74 -23.44 -7.00
CA ASP A 305 4.71 -24.36 -6.39
C ASP A 305 5.94 -24.55 -7.27
N LEU A 306 5.74 -24.71 -8.58
CA LEU A 306 6.82 -24.82 -9.56
C LEU A 306 7.72 -23.58 -9.53
N GLN A 307 7.15 -22.38 -9.46
CA GLN A 307 7.93 -21.15 -9.38
C GLN A 307 8.79 -21.11 -8.11
N LEU A 308 8.22 -21.44 -6.95
CA LEU A 308 8.96 -21.52 -5.68
C LEU A 308 10.11 -22.53 -5.76
N HIS A 309 9.87 -23.71 -6.34
CA HIS A 309 10.89 -24.74 -6.49
C HIS A 309 12.01 -24.36 -7.46
N VAL A 310 11.69 -23.63 -8.53
CA VAL A 310 12.67 -23.11 -9.49
C VAL A 310 13.56 -22.03 -8.85
N MET A 311 13.01 -21.20 -7.95
CA MET A 311 13.77 -20.17 -7.23
C MET A 311 14.93 -20.74 -6.40
N GLU A 312 14.82 -21.97 -5.89
CA GLU A 312 15.90 -22.65 -5.15
C GLU A 312 17.18 -22.86 -5.98
N ALA A 313 17.04 -22.96 -7.31
CA ALA A 313 18.15 -23.12 -8.24
C ALA A 313 18.77 -21.78 -8.69
N ILE A 314 18.13 -20.64 -8.38
CA ILE A 314 18.58 -19.31 -8.78
C ILE A 314 19.46 -18.72 -7.69
N ARG A 315 20.76 -18.98 -7.78
CA ARG A 315 21.78 -18.46 -6.86
C ARG A 315 23.11 -18.30 -7.56
N ASP A 316 24.00 -17.53 -6.95
CA ASP A 316 25.38 -17.36 -7.41
C ASP A 316 26.08 -18.71 -7.66
N GLY A 317 26.75 -18.83 -8.81
CA GLY A 317 27.42 -20.05 -9.27
C GLY A 317 26.51 -21.13 -9.86
N GLY A 318 25.17 -21.00 -9.78
CA GLY A 318 24.24 -21.92 -10.45
C GLY A 318 24.29 -21.79 -11.97
N LYS A 319 24.03 -22.85 -12.75
CA LYS A 319 24.00 -22.75 -14.22
C LYS A 319 22.58 -22.46 -14.71
N LEU A 320 22.45 -21.64 -15.75
CA LEU A 320 21.15 -21.29 -16.35
C LEU A 320 20.34 -22.52 -16.79
N LYS A 321 21.01 -23.54 -17.34
CA LYS A 321 20.39 -24.80 -17.72
C LYS A 321 19.82 -25.58 -16.54
N ASP A 322 20.45 -25.48 -15.37
CA ASP A 322 20.06 -26.23 -14.19
C ASP A 322 18.76 -25.65 -13.61
N VAL A 323 18.54 -24.34 -13.76
CA VAL A 323 17.27 -23.68 -13.39
C VAL A 323 16.09 -24.24 -14.19
N TYR A 324 16.24 -24.35 -15.51
CA TYR A 324 15.19 -24.95 -16.35
C TYR A 324 15.05 -26.46 -16.12
N GLN A 325 16.16 -27.17 -15.95
CA GLN A 325 16.15 -28.60 -15.65
C GLN A 325 15.44 -28.90 -14.32
N ARG A 326 15.58 -28.03 -13.32
CA ARG A 326 14.83 -28.10 -12.04
C ARG A 326 13.33 -28.02 -12.28
N ALA A 327 12.89 -27.08 -13.12
CA ALA A 327 11.48 -26.92 -13.49
C ALA A 327 10.94 -28.22 -14.13
N GLN A 328 11.61 -28.68 -15.19
CA GLN A 328 11.20 -29.87 -15.92
C GLN A 328 11.19 -31.13 -15.05
N THR A 329 12.21 -31.33 -14.22
CA THR A 329 12.30 -32.49 -13.32
C THR A 329 11.15 -32.49 -12.32
N PHE A 330 10.81 -31.33 -11.76
CA PHE A 330 9.70 -31.22 -10.81
C PHE A 330 8.35 -31.53 -11.45
N VAL A 331 8.11 -31.02 -12.67
CA VAL A 331 6.90 -31.34 -13.45
C VAL A 331 6.83 -32.84 -13.73
N GLN A 332 7.90 -33.45 -14.24
CA GLN A 332 7.93 -34.89 -14.52
C GLN A 332 7.70 -35.77 -13.29
N GLN A 333 8.15 -35.33 -12.10
CA GLN A 333 7.98 -36.09 -10.86
C GLN A 333 6.59 -35.96 -10.25
N LYS A 334 5.96 -34.78 -10.34
CA LYS A 334 4.71 -34.47 -9.61
C LYS A 334 3.47 -34.46 -10.50
N ARG A 335 3.60 -33.97 -11.73
CA ARG A 335 2.53 -33.77 -12.71
C ARG A 335 3.05 -34.05 -14.14
N PRO A 336 3.43 -35.30 -14.46
CA PRO A 336 3.97 -35.65 -15.77
C PRO A 336 2.99 -35.38 -16.92
N ASP A 337 1.69 -35.32 -16.61
CA ASP A 337 0.63 -34.90 -17.53
C ASP A 337 0.80 -33.46 -18.05
N LEU A 338 1.51 -32.60 -17.31
CA LEU A 338 1.77 -31.20 -17.68
C LEU A 338 3.12 -30.98 -18.39
N ASP A 339 3.98 -32.00 -18.51
CA ASP A 339 5.35 -31.84 -19.05
C ASP A 339 5.35 -31.35 -20.51
N ALA A 340 4.43 -31.86 -21.33
CA ALA A 340 4.27 -31.45 -22.72
C ALA A 340 3.76 -30.00 -22.89
N HIS A 341 3.13 -29.46 -21.83
CA HIS A 341 2.52 -28.13 -21.82
C HIS A 341 3.45 -27.06 -21.25
N LEU A 342 4.54 -27.44 -20.59
CA LEU A 342 5.48 -26.53 -19.96
C LEU A 342 6.16 -25.60 -20.99
N THR A 343 6.34 -24.33 -20.64
CA THR A 343 7.10 -23.38 -21.44
C THR A 343 8.51 -23.91 -21.77
N LYS A 344 9.01 -23.66 -22.99
CA LYS A 344 10.32 -24.19 -23.46
C LYS A 344 11.55 -23.57 -22.78
N ASN A 345 11.36 -22.55 -21.95
CA ASN A 345 12.37 -21.87 -21.16
C ASN A 345 11.71 -21.30 -19.90
N ALA A 346 12.50 -21.02 -18.87
CA ALA A 346 12.06 -20.40 -17.61
C ALA A 346 12.26 -18.87 -17.62
N GLY A 347 12.38 -18.26 -18.81
CA GLY A 347 12.64 -16.84 -19.01
C GLY A 347 14.09 -16.52 -19.36
N PHE A 348 14.57 -15.33 -18.97
CA PHE A 348 15.86 -14.78 -19.40
C PHE A 348 16.40 -13.71 -18.45
N SER A 349 17.69 -13.39 -18.53
CA SER A 349 18.26 -12.18 -17.91
C SER A 349 17.72 -10.91 -18.59
N MET A 350 17.57 -9.84 -17.81
CA MET A 350 17.07 -8.54 -18.25
C MET A 350 17.90 -7.39 -17.66
N GLY A 351 17.77 -6.21 -18.28
CA GLY A 351 18.50 -5.01 -17.90
C GLY A 351 17.99 -3.82 -18.70
N ILE A 352 18.91 -3.11 -19.35
CA ILE A 352 18.56 -2.13 -20.39
C ILE A 352 17.88 -2.84 -21.58
N GLU A 353 18.37 -4.04 -21.93
CA GLU A 353 17.68 -4.95 -22.83
C GLU A 353 16.55 -5.65 -22.06
N PHE A 354 15.33 -5.61 -22.62
CA PHE A 354 14.24 -6.41 -22.05
C PHE A 354 14.61 -7.89 -21.99
N ARG A 355 15.26 -8.41 -23.05
CA ARG A 355 15.71 -9.80 -23.14
C ARG A 355 17.18 -9.89 -23.53
N GLU A 356 18.03 -10.30 -22.60
CA GLU A 356 19.44 -10.59 -22.88
C GLU A 356 19.59 -11.99 -23.50
N ALA A 357 19.61 -12.08 -24.83
CA ALA A 357 19.49 -13.34 -25.59
C ALA A 357 20.56 -14.41 -25.25
N ASN A 358 21.74 -14.01 -24.77
CA ASN A 358 22.81 -14.92 -24.36
C ASN A 358 22.59 -15.56 -22.98
N TYR A 359 21.64 -15.04 -22.20
CA TYR A 359 21.35 -15.45 -20.82
C TYR A 359 19.89 -15.92 -20.67
N VAL A 360 19.41 -16.70 -21.65
CA VAL A 360 18.11 -17.38 -21.59
C VAL A 360 18.20 -18.63 -20.70
N LEU A 361 17.21 -18.83 -19.82
CA LEU A 361 17.09 -19.97 -18.91
C LEU A 361 16.47 -21.17 -19.65
N ASN A 362 17.29 -21.92 -20.39
CA ASN A 362 16.87 -23.10 -21.15
C ASN A 362 17.85 -24.27 -20.95
N GLN A 363 17.46 -25.47 -21.38
CA GLN A 363 18.25 -26.71 -21.22
C GLN A 363 19.70 -26.64 -21.76
N LYS A 364 19.99 -25.75 -22.71
CA LYS A 364 21.27 -25.71 -23.44
C LYS A 364 22.26 -24.72 -22.83
N ASN A 365 21.80 -23.75 -22.04
CA ASN A 365 22.64 -22.64 -21.63
C ASN A 365 23.48 -22.97 -20.38
N ALA A 366 24.77 -23.26 -20.58
CA ALA A 366 25.67 -23.65 -19.49
C ALA A 366 26.32 -22.48 -18.74
N ARG A 367 25.97 -21.22 -19.06
CA ARG A 367 26.52 -20.05 -18.37
C ARG A 367 26.10 -20.02 -16.90
N GLU A 368 26.96 -19.44 -16.08
CA GLU A 368 26.75 -19.28 -14.64
C GLU A 368 25.95 -18.02 -14.32
N LEU A 369 25.06 -18.16 -13.34
CA LEU A 369 24.40 -17.09 -12.65
C LEU A 369 25.38 -16.42 -11.70
N LYS A 370 25.34 -15.09 -11.64
CA LYS A 370 26.15 -14.29 -10.72
C LYS A 370 25.25 -13.43 -9.86
N ALA A 371 25.64 -13.22 -8.61
CA ALA A 371 25.00 -12.24 -7.74
C ALA A 371 24.96 -10.86 -8.43
N GLY A 372 23.82 -10.18 -8.35
CA GLY A 372 23.58 -8.90 -9.03
C GLY A 372 23.01 -9.02 -10.45
N MET A 373 22.89 -10.23 -11.02
CA MET A 373 22.06 -10.43 -12.22
C MET A 373 20.57 -10.23 -11.88
N VAL A 374 19.79 -9.76 -12.85
CA VAL A 374 18.33 -9.63 -12.74
C VAL A 374 17.67 -10.46 -13.84
N LEU A 375 16.75 -11.33 -13.44
CA LEU A 375 16.10 -12.31 -14.30
C LEU A 375 14.61 -11.99 -14.43
N ASN A 376 14.10 -12.09 -15.66
CA ASN A 376 12.69 -12.31 -15.96
C ASN A 376 12.40 -13.81 -15.79
N VAL A 377 11.85 -14.24 -14.66
CA VAL A 377 11.47 -15.65 -14.46
C VAL A 377 10.06 -15.84 -14.96
N SER A 378 9.90 -16.55 -16.08
CA SER A 378 8.62 -16.79 -16.76
C SER A 378 8.35 -18.28 -16.87
N LEU A 379 7.28 -18.74 -16.23
CA LEU A 379 6.86 -20.14 -16.19
C LEU A 379 5.38 -20.22 -16.51
N GLY A 380 4.99 -21.24 -17.26
CA GLY A 380 3.59 -21.45 -17.61
C GLY A 380 3.31 -22.79 -18.26
N PHE A 381 2.03 -23.07 -18.41
CA PHE A 381 1.50 -24.24 -19.11
C PHE A 381 0.59 -23.77 -20.26
N ALA A 382 0.97 -24.11 -21.48
CA ALA A 382 0.24 -23.75 -22.69
C ALA A 382 -0.75 -24.83 -23.10
N ASP A 383 -1.81 -24.46 -23.83
CA ASP A 383 -2.71 -25.39 -24.53
C ASP A 383 -3.35 -26.47 -23.62
N LEU A 384 -3.70 -26.12 -22.38
CA LEU A 384 -4.41 -27.01 -21.47
C LEU A 384 -5.87 -27.15 -21.89
N VAL A 385 -6.45 -28.35 -21.74
CA VAL A 385 -7.84 -28.62 -22.12
C VAL A 385 -8.74 -28.55 -20.90
N ASN A 386 -9.81 -27.76 -20.98
CA ASN A 386 -10.92 -27.76 -20.03
C ASN A 386 -12.01 -28.70 -20.55
N ASN A 387 -12.16 -29.86 -19.91
CA ASN A 387 -13.18 -30.84 -20.28
C ASN A 387 -14.58 -30.43 -19.84
N ASP A 388 -14.69 -29.54 -18.86
CA ASP A 388 -15.95 -29.07 -18.28
C ASP A 388 -16.43 -27.75 -18.93
N ALA A 389 -15.75 -27.31 -20.01
CA ALA A 389 -16.05 -26.07 -20.69
C ALA A 389 -17.47 -26.08 -21.31
N LYS A 390 -18.28 -25.10 -20.90
CA LYS A 390 -19.63 -24.86 -21.46
C LYS A 390 -19.56 -24.09 -22.80
N ASP A 391 -18.53 -23.27 -23.01
CA ASP A 391 -18.28 -22.50 -24.23
C ASP A 391 -17.04 -23.04 -24.97
N ALA A 392 -17.10 -23.05 -26.30
CA ALA A 392 -15.96 -23.40 -27.17
C ALA A 392 -14.73 -22.53 -26.90
N LYS A 393 -14.91 -21.27 -26.47
CA LYS A 393 -13.82 -20.36 -26.11
C LYS A 393 -13.11 -20.72 -24.81
N ASP A 394 -13.75 -21.47 -23.91
CA ASP A 394 -13.15 -21.89 -22.64
C ASP A 394 -12.56 -23.31 -22.70
N LYS A 395 -12.72 -24.00 -23.83
CA LYS A 395 -12.24 -25.38 -24.03
C LYS A 395 -10.72 -25.52 -23.92
N THR A 396 -9.99 -24.48 -24.28
CA THR A 396 -8.53 -24.44 -24.16
C THR A 396 -8.14 -23.25 -23.29
N TYR A 397 -7.19 -23.44 -22.39
CA TYR A 397 -6.65 -22.35 -21.57
C TYR A 397 -5.13 -22.46 -21.40
N SER A 398 -4.51 -21.41 -20.86
CA SER A 398 -3.09 -21.42 -20.53
C SER A 398 -2.87 -20.67 -19.23
N LEU A 399 -1.84 -21.04 -18.48
CA LEU A 399 -1.47 -20.44 -17.21
C LEU A 399 -0.08 -19.84 -17.31
N LEU A 400 0.13 -18.66 -16.76
CA LEU A 400 1.39 -17.93 -16.81
C LEU A 400 1.67 -17.17 -15.52
N LEU A 401 2.88 -17.32 -15.00
CA LEU A 401 3.45 -16.50 -13.93
C LEU A 401 4.79 -15.94 -14.38
N VAL A 402 4.93 -14.62 -14.24
CA VAL A 402 6.16 -13.92 -14.57
C VAL A 402 6.53 -12.92 -13.49
N ASP A 403 7.78 -12.93 -13.06
CA ASP A 403 8.32 -11.98 -12.09
C ASP A 403 9.74 -11.57 -12.41
N THR A 404 10.08 -10.35 -11.99
CA THR A 404 11.45 -9.85 -12.04
C THR A 404 12.16 -10.23 -10.74
N MET A 405 13.29 -10.93 -10.82
CA MET A 405 14.01 -11.47 -9.66
C MET A 405 15.50 -11.13 -9.71
N ARG A 406 16.06 -10.66 -8.60
CA ARG A 406 17.50 -10.43 -8.44
C ARG A 406 18.20 -11.67 -7.89
N VAL A 407 19.27 -12.10 -8.56
CA VAL A 407 20.13 -13.19 -8.11
C VAL A 407 20.98 -12.72 -6.92
N THR A 408 21.06 -13.55 -5.88
CA THR A 408 21.90 -13.33 -4.70
C THR A 408 22.80 -14.54 -4.45
N ASP A 409 23.59 -14.49 -3.37
CA ASP A 409 24.34 -15.63 -2.83
C ASP A 409 23.42 -16.72 -2.21
N ARG A 410 22.17 -16.36 -1.91
CA ARG A 410 21.13 -17.24 -1.34
C ARG A 410 19.95 -17.36 -2.31
N LEU A 411 18.72 -17.35 -1.79
CA LEU A 411 17.50 -17.31 -2.58
C LEU A 411 17.40 -15.97 -3.34
N PRO A 412 16.82 -15.97 -4.54
CA PRO A 412 16.64 -14.74 -5.31
C PRO A 412 15.63 -13.82 -4.61
N VAL A 413 15.82 -12.51 -4.78
CA VAL A 413 14.89 -11.50 -4.27
C VAL A 413 13.90 -11.15 -5.38
N VAL A 414 12.61 -11.39 -5.13
CA VAL A 414 11.54 -10.99 -6.05
C VAL A 414 11.35 -9.47 -5.96
N LEU A 415 11.45 -8.77 -7.09
CA LEU A 415 11.31 -7.31 -7.17
C LEU A 415 9.88 -6.86 -7.49
N THR A 416 9.08 -7.76 -8.08
CA THR A 416 7.66 -7.54 -8.38
C THR A 416 6.77 -7.98 -7.22
N ASP A 417 5.82 -7.12 -6.85
CA ASP A 417 4.99 -7.24 -5.65
C ASP A 417 3.50 -7.18 -6.02
N SER A 418 2.92 -8.33 -6.36
CA SER A 418 1.51 -8.51 -6.68
C SER A 418 1.08 -9.91 -6.31
N SER A 419 -0.13 -10.07 -5.76
CA SER A 419 -0.60 -11.36 -5.27
C SER A 419 -0.64 -12.41 -6.39
N LYS A 420 -0.37 -13.65 -5.99
CA LYS A 420 -0.47 -14.87 -6.79
C LYS A 420 -1.27 -15.95 -6.04
N ARG A 421 -1.88 -15.57 -4.90
CA ARG A 421 -2.68 -16.50 -4.12
C ARG A 421 -3.94 -16.79 -4.91
N LEU A 422 -4.35 -18.05 -4.96
CA LEU A 422 -5.51 -18.48 -5.72
C LEU A 422 -6.76 -17.63 -5.37
N GLY A 423 -6.99 -17.34 -4.09
CA GLY A 423 -8.12 -16.51 -3.65
C GLY A 423 -8.08 -15.06 -4.11
N ASP A 424 -6.90 -14.50 -4.39
CA ASP A 424 -6.75 -13.10 -4.82
C ASP A 424 -6.83 -12.92 -6.34
N ILE A 425 -6.64 -14.01 -7.10
CA ILE A 425 -6.66 -14.03 -8.56
C ILE A 425 -7.88 -14.73 -9.15
N SER A 426 -8.72 -15.34 -8.30
CA SER A 426 -9.98 -15.99 -8.70
C SER A 426 -11.17 -15.07 -8.48
N PHE A 427 -12.03 -14.99 -9.48
CA PHE A 427 -13.25 -14.20 -9.53
C PHE A 427 -14.39 -15.16 -9.84
N PHE A 428 -15.55 -14.99 -9.21
CA PHE A 428 -16.71 -15.84 -9.46
C PHE A 428 -17.90 -14.97 -9.85
N PHE A 429 -18.60 -15.34 -10.93
CA PHE A 429 -19.91 -14.78 -11.23
C PHE A 429 -20.92 -15.41 -10.28
N GLY A 430 -21.78 -14.60 -9.69
CA GLY A 430 -22.90 -15.10 -8.92
C GLY A 430 -23.95 -15.69 -9.86
N ASP A 431 -23.81 -16.95 -10.24
CA ASP A 431 -24.93 -17.73 -10.77
C ASP A 431 -25.75 -18.27 -9.60
N GLU A 432 -27.06 -18.08 -9.65
CA GLU A 432 -28.05 -18.38 -8.59
C GLU A 432 -28.23 -19.88 -8.27
N ASP A 433 -27.44 -20.81 -8.85
CA ASP A 433 -27.72 -22.26 -8.80
C ASP A 433 -26.61 -23.16 -8.22
N ASP A 434 -25.46 -22.64 -7.73
CA ASP A 434 -24.42 -23.48 -7.10
C ASP A 434 -24.17 -23.10 -5.62
N LYS A 435 -25.12 -23.47 -4.75
CA LYS A 435 -25.01 -23.35 -3.28
C LYS A 435 -24.14 -24.43 -2.60
N ASP A 436 -23.46 -25.32 -3.34
CA ASP A 436 -22.84 -26.53 -2.74
C ASP A 436 -21.32 -26.69 -2.94
N ALA A 437 -20.56 -25.63 -3.22
CA ALA A 437 -19.11 -25.74 -3.48
C ALA A 437 -18.21 -24.77 -2.70
N MET A 438 -18.39 -24.62 -1.38
CA MET A 438 -17.34 -24.10 -0.49
C MET A 438 -17.29 -24.87 0.84
N ASP A 439 -16.69 -26.05 0.80
CA ASP A 439 -16.18 -26.77 1.98
C ASP A 439 -14.90 -27.51 1.60
N LEU A 440 -13.78 -26.79 1.53
CA LEU A 440 -12.45 -27.39 1.51
C LEU A 440 -11.47 -26.51 2.31
N GLU A 441 -11.60 -26.53 3.64
CA GLU A 441 -10.48 -26.28 4.53
C GLU A 441 -9.80 -27.61 4.88
N ASP A 442 -8.55 -27.76 4.42
CA ASP A 442 -7.64 -28.84 4.82
C ASP A 442 -7.21 -28.65 6.29
N ALA A 443 -7.80 -29.42 7.20
CA ALA A 443 -7.24 -29.68 8.53
C ALA A 443 -6.34 -30.93 8.48
N PRO A 444 -5.15 -30.93 9.11
CA PRO A 444 -4.20 -32.03 8.95
C PRO A 444 -4.64 -33.31 9.65
N ALA A 445 -4.68 -34.41 8.88
CA ALA A 445 -5.02 -35.75 9.32
C ALA A 445 -3.96 -36.33 10.29
N LYS A 446 -4.34 -36.55 11.55
CA LYS A 446 -3.60 -37.43 12.48
C LYS A 446 -4.04 -38.89 12.33
N LYS A 447 -3.15 -39.70 11.77
CA LYS A 447 -3.22 -41.17 11.76
C LYS A 447 -3.24 -41.71 13.20
N LYS A 448 -4.35 -42.35 13.62
CA LYS A 448 -4.39 -43.23 14.81
C LYS A 448 -4.18 -44.68 14.37
N LYS A 449 -3.06 -45.26 14.80
CA LYS A 449 -2.81 -46.71 14.76
C LYS A 449 -3.71 -47.40 15.78
N THR A 450 -4.25 -48.53 15.35
CA THR A 450 -4.96 -49.55 16.11
C THR A 450 -4.10 -50.14 17.23
N ARG A 451 -4.70 -50.31 18.41
CA ARG A 451 -4.42 -51.42 19.34
C ARG A 451 -5.67 -51.68 20.18
N ALA A 452 -6.20 -52.88 20.03
CA ALA A 452 -7.12 -53.49 20.98
C ALA A 452 -6.35 -53.85 22.26
N ASP A 453 -6.94 -53.66 23.43
CA ASP A 453 -7.42 -54.79 24.24
C ASP A 453 -8.07 -54.34 25.57
N ALA A 454 -9.22 -54.97 25.81
CA ALA A 454 -9.76 -55.55 27.04
C ALA A 454 -10.02 -54.75 28.34
N SER A 455 -11.23 -55.02 28.86
CA SER A 455 -11.73 -54.99 30.25
C SER A 455 -12.06 -53.60 30.83
N SER A 456 -13.17 -53.37 31.56
CA SER A 456 -14.28 -54.18 32.06
C SER A 456 -15.27 -53.23 32.76
N SER A 457 -16.57 -53.61 32.75
CA SER A 457 -17.63 -53.29 33.76
C SER A 457 -18.03 -51.81 33.97
N ALA A 458 -19.27 -51.43 34.26
CA ALA A 458 -20.62 -52.02 34.31
C ALA A 458 -21.56 -50.88 34.78
N ALA A 459 -22.87 -51.12 34.65
CA ALA A 459 -24.02 -50.37 35.20
C ALA A 459 -24.37 -49.04 34.50
N ALA A 460 -25.41 -48.91 33.67
CA ALA A 460 -26.83 -49.25 33.80
C ALA A 460 -27.60 -48.43 34.85
N THR A 461 -28.40 -47.48 34.37
CA THR A 461 -29.78 -47.26 34.83
C THR A 461 -30.62 -46.66 33.71
N ALA A 462 -31.83 -47.19 33.58
CA ALA A 462 -32.76 -47.07 32.47
C ALA A 462 -33.93 -46.11 32.77
N ALA A 463 -34.82 -45.99 31.77
CA ALA A 463 -36.16 -45.36 31.71
C ALA A 463 -36.17 -43.98 31.01
N ALA A 464 -36.98 -43.69 29.99
CA ALA A 464 -38.14 -44.35 29.40
C ALA A 464 -38.31 -43.94 27.90
N GLY A 465 -38.82 -44.84 27.04
CA GLY A 465 -39.29 -44.52 25.66
C GLY A 465 -40.81 -44.25 25.64
N PRO A 466 -41.55 -44.34 24.51
CA PRO A 466 -41.13 -44.57 23.11
C PRO A 466 -41.87 -43.64 22.08
N THR A 467 -41.35 -43.49 20.86
CA THR A 467 -42.17 -43.53 19.62
C THR A 467 -41.27 -43.72 18.40
N LYS A 468 -41.58 -44.76 17.61
CA LYS A 468 -40.98 -45.05 16.31
C LYS A 468 -41.82 -44.41 15.21
N THR A 469 -41.20 -43.70 14.29
CA THR A 469 -41.61 -43.54 12.89
C THR A 469 -40.33 -43.17 12.11
N ALA A 470 -39.69 -44.07 11.36
CA ALA A 470 -40.08 -44.47 10.01
C ALA A 470 -40.38 -43.29 9.07
N ILE A 471 -39.43 -42.37 8.83
CA ILE A 471 -39.28 -41.70 7.52
C ILE A 471 -37.78 -41.55 7.22
N LEU A 472 -37.21 -42.59 6.61
CA LEU A 472 -36.12 -42.45 5.65
C LEU A 472 -36.79 -42.20 4.30
N ARG A 473 -36.38 -41.12 3.61
CA ARG A 473 -36.81 -40.61 2.28
C ARG A 473 -37.77 -39.40 2.31
N SER A 474 -37.28 -38.21 2.68
CA SER A 474 -37.81 -36.90 2.20
C SER A 474 -36.97 -35.68 2.60
N LYS A 475 -35.63 -35.70 2.49
CA LYS A 475 -34.76 -34.56 2.87
C LYS A 475 -33.96 -33.98 1.69
N PHE A 476 -34.65 -33.56 0.64
CA PHE A 476 -34.10 -32.68 -0.41
C PHE A 476 -35.21 -31.78 -0.97
N ARG A 477 -36.06 -31.23 -0.09
CA ARG A 477 -37.15 -30.30 -0.47
C ARG A 477 -37.66 -29.40 0.65
N SER A 478 -36.95 -29.33 1.78
CA SER A 478 -37.39 -28.60 2.99
C SER A 478 -36.49 -27.44 3.38
N GLU A 479 -35.33 -27.24 2.75
CA GLU A 479 -34.41 -26.13 3.09
C GLU A 479 -34.84 -24.80 2.45
N GLU A 480 -35.40 -24.80 1.23
CA GLU A 480 -35.96 -23.57 0.63
C GLU A 480 -37.17 -23.03 1.41
N GLN A 481 -37.94 -23.90 2.07
CA GLN A 481 -39.12 -23.48 2.83
C GLN A 481 -38.76 -22.92 4.22
N ASP A 482 -37.61 -23.30 4.78
CA ASP A 482 -37.12 -22.80 6.08
C ASP A 482 -36.44 -21.43 5.96
N ASP A 483 -35.81 -21.09 4.82
CA ASP A 483 -35.17 -19.79 4.60
C ASP A 483 -36.18 -18.65 4.35
N ASP A 484 -37.22 -18.88 3.53
CA ASP A 484 -38.33 -17.92 3.34
C ASP A 484 -39.03 -17.57 4.67
N THR A 485 -39.13 -18.56 5.56
CA THR A 485 -39.78 -18.39 6.86
C THR A 485 -38.92 -17.60 7.85
N LYS A 486 -37.57 -17.65 7.73
CA LYS A 486 -36.65 -16.86 8.56
C LYS A 486 -36.59 -15.40 8.11
N GLU A 487 -36.54 -15.15 6.82
CA GLU A 487 -36.50 -13.79 6.28
C GLU A 487 -37.79 -13.02 6.59
N GLN A 488 -38.95 -13.68 6.49
CA GLN A 488 -40.23 -13.11 6.91
C GLN A 488 -40.26 -12.75 8.40
N LYS A 489 -39.78 -13.66 9.27
CA LYS A 489 -39.68 -13.39 10.73
C LYS A 489 -38.74 -12.23 11.03
N ARG A 490 -37.59 -12.15 10.34
CA ARG A 490 -36.62 -11.05 10.47
C ARG A 490 -37.26 -9.72 10.05
N SER A 491 -37.97 -9.71 8.92
CA SER A 491 -38.67 -8.51 8.43
C SER A 491 -39.74 -8.01 9.42
N GLU A 492 -40.53 -8.92 10.01
CA GLU A 492 -41.53 -8.57 11.03
C GLU A 492 -40.89 -8.03 12.31
N HIS A 493 -39.80 -8.64 12.78
CA HIS A 493 -39.08 -8.20 13.97
C HIS A 493 -38.44 -6.81 13.76
N GLN A 494 -37.80 -6.58 12.62
CA GLN A 494 -37.24 -5.27 12.28
C GLN A 494 -38.33 -4.19 12.19
N LYS A 495 -39.51 -4.49 11.63
CA LYS A 495 -40.65 -3.55 11.64
C LYS A 495 -41.09 -3.17 13.06
N GLN A 496 -41.09 -4.12 13.99
CA GLN A 496 -41.39 -3.85 15.41
C GLN A 496 -40.31 -2.96 16.04
N LEU A 497 -39.03 -3.24 15.77
CA LEU A 497 -37.92 -2.41 16.25
C LEU A 497 -38.01 -0.97 15.71
N PHE A 498 -38.29 -0.77 14.42
CA PHE A 498 -38.50 0.57 13.85
C PHE A 498 -39.67 1.31 14.51
N ALA A 499 -40.79 0.63 14.75
CA ALA A 499 -41.94 1.23 15.44
C ALA A 499 -41.59 1.63 16.89
N GLN A 500 -40.83 0.80 17.59
CA GLN A 500 -40.37 1.11 18.95
C GLN A 500 -39.41 2.30 18.97
N LYS A 501 -38.44 2.37 18.03
CA LYS A 501 -37.51 3.51 17.92
C LYS A 501 -38.24 4.82 17.61
N GLN A 502 -39.24 4.75 16.71
CA GLN A 502 -40.06 5.90 16.37
C GLN A 502 -40.87 6.39 17.58
N ALA A 503 -41.45 5.47 18.36
CA ALA A 503 -42.16 5.80 19.60
C ALA A 503 -41.22 6.38 20.67
N ASP A 504 -40.03 5.81 20.85
CA ASP A 504 -39.00 6.31 21.78
C ASP A 504 -38.48 7.70 21.39
N GLY A 505 -38.25 7.94 20.09
CA GLY A 505 -37.85 9.24 19.55
C GLY A 505 -38.94 10.29 19.78
N LEU A 506 -40.19 9.97 19.46
CA LEU A 506 -41.32 10.84 19.77
C LEU A 506 -41.44 11.08 21.28
N ALA A 507 -41.30 10.08 22.14
CA ALA A 507 -41.39 10.26 23.60
C ALA A 507 -40.22 11.09 24.19
N LYS A 508 -39.00 10.96 23.65
CA LYS A 508 -37.84 11.73 24.11
C LYS A 508 -37.86 13.19 23.67
N PHE A 509 -38.40 13.46 22.48
CA PHE A 509 -38.34 14.78 21.85
C PHE A 509 -39.70 15.50 21.77
N SER A 510 -40.82 14.84 22.08
CA SER A 510 -42.14 15.48 22.25
C SER A 510 -42.44 15.71 23.74
N GLU A 511 -42.74 16.96 24.08
CA GLU A 511 -43.09 17.47 25.42
C GLU A 511 -41.98 17.46 26.49
N ASN A 512 -41.30 18.61 26.63
CA ASN A 512 -40.56 19.04 27.82
C ASN A 512 -39.44 18.11 28.37
N GLY A 513 -38.75 17.35 27.52
CA GLY A 513 -37.44 16.77 27.84
C GLY A 513 -36.36 17.85 27.89
N PRO A 514 -35.30 17.73 28.72
CA PRO A 514 -34.41 18.83 29.03
C PRO A 514 -33.71 19.29 27.76
N THR A 515 -34.08 20.49 27.30
CA THR A 515 -33.25 21.33 26.45
C THR A 515 -32.00 21.67 27.26
N GLY A 516 -31.09 20.70 27.35
CA GLY A 516 -29.68 20.90 27.68
C GLY A 516 -28.98 21.62 26.54
N GLN A 517 -29.60 22.66 25.97
CA GLN A 517 -28.87 23.75 25.35
C GLN A 517 -28.21 24.51 26.51
N GLN A 518 -27.16 23.92 27.08
CA GLN A 518 -26.04 24.76 27.46
C GLN A 518 -25.56 25.34 26.12
N GLU A 519 -26.11 26.50 25.78
CA GLU A 519 -25.40 27.45 24.94
C GLU A 519 -24.03 27.62 25.61
N ASN A 520 -23.05 26.85 25.15
CA ASN A 520 -21.67 27.29 25.21
C ASN A 520 -21.61 28.51 24.31
N LYS A 521 -22.10 29.65 24.81
CA LYS A 521 -21.77 30.97 24.30
C LYS A 521 -20.25 30.98 24.29
N VAL A 522 -19.69 30.86 23.09
CA VAL A 522 -18.26 31.03 22.87
C VAL A 522 -17.97 32.45 23.37
N GLU A 523 -17.40 32.58 24.56
CA GLU A 523 -17.09 33.87 25.15
C GLU A 523 -16.24 34.67 24.16
N PHE A 524 -16.81 35.77 23.66
CA PHE A 524 -16.08 36.69 22.81
C PHE A 524 -14.91 37.28 23.61
N ARG A 525 -13.67 37.00 23.17
CA ARG A 525 -12.48 37.58 23.78
C ARG A 525 -12.08 38.84 23.03
N ARG A 526 -12.25 39.99 23.69
CA ARG A 526 -11.71 41.26 23.21
C ARG A 526 -10.17 41.21 23.32
N PHE A 527 -9.50 41.10 22.18
CA PHE A 527 -8.04 41.15 22.12
C PHE A 527 -7.56 42.59 22.28
N GLU A 528 -6.91 42.90 23.39
CA GLU A 528 -6.37 44.22 23.67
C GLU A 528 -4.84 44.18 23.56
N SER A 529 -4.29 44.79 22.50
CA SER A 529 -2.83 44.84 22.28
C SER A 529 -2.12 45.74 23.29
N TYR A 530 -2.64 46.96 23.54
CA TYR A 530 -2.06 47.91 24.48
C TYR A 530 -3.16 48.73 25.17
N ARG A 531 -3.04 48.90 26.49
CA ARG A 531 -3.97 49.69 27.34
C ARG A 531 -3.70 51.19 27.37
N SER A 532 -2.47 51.61 27.04
CA SER A 532 -2.01 53.00 27.15
C SER A 532 -0.82 53.22 26.23
N GLU A 533 -0.69 54.44 25.70
CA GLU A 533 0.40 54.87 24.83
C GLU A 533 1.79 54.69 25.47
N GLN A 534 1.89 54.82 26.80
CA GLN A 534 3.17 54.67 27.52
C GLN A 534 3.75 53.25 27.45
N LYS A 535 2.93 52.24 27.12
CA LYS A 535 3.35 50.84 27.02
C LYS A 535 3.85 50.47 25.62
N LEU A 536 3.76 51.38 24.66
CA LEU A 536 4.25 51.16 23.31
C LEU A 536 5.79 51.17 23.25
N PRO A 537 6.43 50.28 22.45
CA PRO A 537 7.88 50.27 22.29
C PRO A 537 8.46 51.64 21.86
N ARG A 538 9.54 52.09 22.53
CA ARG A 538 10.22 53.37 22.21
C ARG A 538 10.74 53.44 20.76
N GLU A 539 10.95 52.29 20.13
CA GLU A 539 11.44 52.11 18.77
C GLU A 539 10.46 52.59 17.68
N ILE A 540 9.20 52.85 18.04
CA ILE A 540 8.14 53.32 17.15
C ILE A 540 8.46 54.65 16.45
N GLN A 541 9.30 55.49 17.07
CA GLN A 541 9.71 56.78 16.50
C GLN A 541 10.43 56.63 15.14
N ARG A 542 10.90 55.42 14.80
CA ARG A 542 11.61 55.12 13.53
C ARG A 542 10.67 54.83 12.36
N LEU A 543 9.35 54.80 12.56
CA LEU A 543 8.34 54.50 11.52
C LEU A 543 8.61 53.18 10.75
N GLN A 544 9.08 52.16 11.46
CA GLN A 544 9.34 50.82 10.93
C GLN A 544 8.28 49.82 11.42
N ILE A 545 8.14 48.69 10.73
CA ILE A 545 7.29 47.59 11.19
C ILE A 545 7.97 46.91 12.37
N ILE A 546 7.30 46.86 13.51
CA ILE A 546 7.84 46.29 14.75
C ILE A 546 6.97 45.12 15.18
N VAL A 547 7.62 44.05 15.64
CA VAL A 547 6.97 42.82 16.06
C VAL A 547 7.22 42.65 17.56
N ASP A 548 6.20 42.94 18.39
CA ASP A 548 6.30 42.76 19.85
C ASP A 548 5.83 41.36 20.23
N LYS A 549 6.80 40.49 20.56
CA LYS A 549 6.55 39.12 21.01
C LYS A 549 5.95 39.04 22.42
N ARG A 550 6.14 40.07 23.27
CA ARG A 550 5.65 40.04 24.66
C ARG A 550 4.15 40.26 24.74
N ASN A 551 3.64 41.19 23.95
CA ASN A 551 2.21 41.53 23.87
C ASN A 551 1.51 40.88 22.66
N GLU A 552 2.14 39.89 22.04
CA GLU A 552 1.65 39.15 20.87
C GLU A 552 1.05 40.07 19.78
N SER A 553 1.72 41.20 19.49
CA SER A 553 1.19 42.26 18.63
C SER A 553 2.19 42.78 17.60
N VAL A 554 1.70 43.09 16.40
CA VAL A 554 2.46 43.67 15.29
C VAL A 554 2.10 45.15 15.16
N ILE A 555 3.08 46.03 15.17
CA ILE A 555 2.90 47.48 15.08
C ILE A 555 3.23 47.93 13.66
N LEU A 556 2.25 48.52 12.99
CA LEU A 556 2.31 48.90 11.59
C LEU A 556 2.25 50.43 11.43
N PRO A 557 3.16 51.05 10.64
CA PRO A 557 3.11 52.47 10.36
C PRO A 557 2.07 52.76 9.26
N ILE A 558 0.90 53.27 9.62
CA ILE A 558 -0.16 53.68 8.69
C ILE A 558 -0.15 55.21 8.58
N TYR A 559 0.28 55.73 7.44
CA TYR A 559 0.38 57.19 7.17
C TYR A 559 1.08 58.00 8.29
N GLY A 560 2.17 57.45 8.84
CA GLY A 560 2.94 58.10 9.92
C GLY A 560 2.44 57.82 11.34
N MET A 561 1.34 57.07 11.50
CA MET A 561 0.82 56.63 12.79
C MET A 561 1.19 55.17 13.06
N ALA A 562 1.66 54.86 14.26
CA ALA A 562 1.97 53.49 14.66
C ALA A 562 0.75 52.79 15.25
N VAL A 563 0.18 51.86 14.49
CA VAL A 563 -1.06 51.17 14.84
C VAL A 563 -0.74 49.72 15.23
N PRO A 564 -1.00 49.31 16.49
CA PRO A 564 -0.80 47.93 16.93
C PRO A 564 -1.97 47.02 16.53
N PHE A 565 -1.64 45.81 16.06
CA PHE A 565 -2.58 44.75 15.72
C PHE A 565 -2.20 43.46 16.45
N HIS A 566 -3.13 42.88 17.22
CA HIS A 566 -2.91 41.59 17.88
C HIS A 566 -2.73 40.46 16.85
N ILE A 567 -1.84 39.50 17.09
CA ILE A 567 -1.53 38.43 16.12
C ILE A 567 -2.75 37.54 15.80
N SER A 568 -3.70 37.45 16.72
CA SER A 568 -4.97 36.73 16.52
C SER A 568 -5.85 37.37 15.44
N THR A 569 -5.76 38.69 15.21
CA THR A 569 -6.53 39.37 14.15
C THR A 569 -5.86 39.25 12.78
N LEU A 570 -4.59 38.82 12.71
CA LEU A 570 -3.88 38.55 11.47
C LEU A 570 -4.20 37.14 10.96
N LYS A 571 -4.70 37.02 9.73
CA LYS A 571 -5.00 35.74 9.07
C LYS A 571 -3.74 35.11 8.49
N THR A 572 -3.06 35.84 7.60
CA THR A 572 -1.85 35.37 6.90
C THR A 572 -0.95 36.55 6.58
N ALA A 573 0.37 36.35 6.65
CA ALA A 573 1.36 37.24 6.05
C ALA A 573 1.92 36.60 4.78
N SER A 574 2.18 37.37 3.73
CA SER A 574 2.81 36.93 2.48
C SER A 574 3.89 37.92 2.06
N LYS A 575 5.04 37.42 1.62
CA LYS A 575 6.18 38.20 1.11
C LYS A 575 6.37 37.92 -0.38
N SER A 576 6.51 38.96 -1.20
CA SER A 576 6.89 38.86 -2.62
C SER A 576 8.08 39.77 -2.92
N ASP A 577 9.03 39.27 -3.69
CA ASP A 577 10.26 39.99 -4.06
C ASP A 577 10.12 40.47 -5.52
N GLU A 578 10.11 41.80 -5.73
CA GLU A 578 9.96 42.47 -7.04
C GLU A 578 11.22 43.30 -7.34
N GLY A 579 12.22 42.69 -7.98
CA GLY A 579 13.49 43.35 -8.31
C GLY A 579 14.21 43.85 -7.05
N ASP A 580 14.43 45.16 -6.97
CA ASP A 580 15.11 45.82 -5.83
C ASP A 580 14.18 46.08 -4.62
N PHE A 581 12.91 45.72 -4.70
CA PHE A 581 11.92 45.97 -3.64
C PHE A 581 11.28 44.67 -3.14
N VAL A 582 10.95 44.65 -1.85
CA VAL A 582 10.13 43.60 -1.21
C VAL A 582 8.77 44.17 -0.89
N MET A 583 7.72 43.41 -1.22
CA MET A 583 6.36 43.66 -0.78
C MET A 583 5.96 42.68 0.32
N LEU A 584 5.55 43.20 1.48
CA LEU A 584 4.98 42.46 2.58
C LEU A 584 3.48 42.76 2.66
N ARG A 585 2.65 41.75 2.40
CA ARG A 585 1.19 41.84 2.48
C ARG A 585 0.69 41.09 3.73
N LEU A 586 -0.07 41.80 4.55
CA LEU A 586 -0.68 41.32 5.79
C LEU A 586 -2.20 41.25 5.59
N ASN A 587 -2.77 40.05 5.59
CA ASN A 587 -4.22 39.84 5.48
C ASN A 587 -4.80 39.62 6.88
N PHE A 588 -5.87 40.34 7.20
CA PHE A 588 -6.55 40.27 8.50
C PHE A 588 -7.84 39.44 8.42
N VAL A 589 -8.30 38.96 9.57
CA VAL A 589 -9.57 38.26 9.70
C VAL A 589 -10.70 39.27 9.61
N THR A 590 -11.67 39.05 8.73
CA THR A 590 -12.87 39.89 8.59
C THR A 590 -14.13 39.01 8.56
N PRO A 591 -15.28 39.50 9.05
CA PRO A 591 -16.55 38.77 8.94
C PRO A 591 -16.91 38.42 7.49
N ASN A 592 -17.66 37.33 7.29
CA ASN A 592 -18.22 36.92 5.99
C ASN A 592 -17.20 36.63 4.86
N GLN A 593 -15.94 36.25 5.17
CA GLN A 593 -15.02 35.79 4.13
C GLN A 593 -15.43 34.43 3.56
N ALA A 594 -15.73 34.38 2.27
CA ALA A 594 -15.98 33.14 1.53
C ALA A 594 -14.79 32.16 1.69
N GLY A 595 -15.05 30.98 2.26
CA GLY A 595 -14.08 29.87 2.37
C GLY A 595 -13.82 29.33 3.78
N ASN A 596 -14.19 30.03 4.86
CA ASN A 596 -13.93 29.58 6.23
C ASN A 596 -15.22 29.52 7.06
N LYS A 597 -16.03 28.46 6.92
CA LYS A 597 -17.16 28.16 7.82
C LYS A 597 -16.76 27.46 9.13
N LYS A 598 -15.46 27.20 9.35
CA LYS A 598 -14.96 26.41 10.49
C LYS A 598 -14.41 27.23 11.66
N ASP A 599 -14.14 28.52 11.46
CA ASP A 599 -13.62 29.41 12.50
C ASP A 599 -14.43 30.71 12.47
N ASP A 600 -15.71 30.64 12.84
CA ASP A 600 -16.45 31.84 13.27
C ASP A 600 -15.83 32.27 14.60
N LEU A 601 -14.72 33.00 14.54
CA LEU A 601 -14.29 33.84 15.64
C LEU A 601 -15.47 34.79 15.90
N PRO A 602 -16.12 34.74 17.07
CA PRO A 602 -17.17 35.69 17.38
C PRO A 602 -16.56 37.10 17.23
N PHE A 603 -17.30 38.03 16.61
CA PHE A 603 -16.94 39.44 16.52
C PHE A 603 -17.91 40.22 17.40
N ASP A 604 -17.40 41.24 18.12
CA ASP A 604 -18.23 42.12 18.97
C ASP A 604 -19.34 42.81 18.15
N ASP A 605 -18.97 43.29 16.95
CA ASP A 605 -19.87 43.90 15.98
C ASP A 605 -19.53 43.41 14.56
N PRO A 606 -20.30 42.47 14.01
CA PRO A 606 -20.14 41.99 12.64
C PRO A 606 -20.34 43.06 11.56
N THR A 607 -20.97 44.20 11.89
CA THR A 607 -21.28 45.30 10.97
C THR A 607 -20.25 46.43 10.97
N ALA A 608 -19.23 46.35 11.83
CA ALA A 608 -18.14 47.32 11.89
C ALA A 608 -17.29 47.34 10.59
N THR A 609 -16.53 48.41 10.39
CA THR A 609 -15.59 48.51 9.25
C THR A 609 -14.28 47.80 9.58
N PHE A 610 -13.93 46.76 8.81
CA PHE A 610 -12.71 45.97 9.01
C PHE A 610 -11.66 46.22 7.93
N ILE A 611 -10.39 46.21 8.32
CA ILE A 611 -9.26 46.22 7.39
C ILE A 611 -9.08 44.81 6.84
N ARG A 612 -9.14 44.63 5.51
CA ARG A 612 -8.96 43.31 4.88
C ARG A 612 -7.49 42.95 4.70
N ALA A 613 -6.69 43.89 4.19
CA ALA A 613 -5.27 43.68 3.95
C ALA A 613 -4.50 45.01 3.94
N LEU A 614 -3.23 44.95 4.34
CA LEU A 614 -2.27 46.04 4.21
C LEU A 614 -1.04 45.52 3.45
N THR A 615 -0.52 46.33 2.52
CA THR A 615 0.67 45.99 1.73
C THR A 615 1.73 47.06 1.93
N PHE A 616 2.92 46.64 2.39
CA PHE A 616 4.09 47.49 2.59
C PHE A 616 5.14 47.17 1.54
N ARG A 617 5.75 48.21 0.95
CA ARG A 617 6.84 48.09 -0.01
C ARG A 617 8.11 48.72 0.58
N SER A 618 9.24 48.02 0.51
CA SER A 618 10.53 48.53 0.99
C SER A 618 11.69 48.04 0.14
N ALA A 619 12.74 48.86 0.00
CA ALA A 619 13.99 48.47 -0.65
C ALA A 619 14.92 47.65 0.29
N ASN A 620 14.64 47.62 1.60
CA ASN A 620 15.47 46.88 2.56
C ASN A 620 14.99 45.41 2.67
N VAL A 621 15.56 44.56 1.81
CA VAL A 621 15.23 43.14 1.70
C VAL A 621 15.48 42.37 3.01
N ALA A 622 16.59 42.64 3.68
CA ALA A 622 17.01 41.91 4.88
C ALA A 622 16.07 42.19 6.07
N HIS A 623 15.71 43.45 6.31
CA HIS A 623 14.79 43.82 7.39
C HIS A 623 13.38 43.25 7.16
N MET A 624 12.87 43.33 5.92
CA MET A 624 11.53 42.83 5.61
C MET A 624 11.44 41.30 5.73
N ALA A 625 12.52 40.58 5.38
CA ALA A 625 12.60 39.13 5.59
C ALA A 625 12.60 38.76 7.09
N GLN A 626 13.33 39.50 7.92
CA GLN A 626 13.36 39.28 9.38
C GLN A 626 12.00 39.55 10.04
N VAL A 627 11.31 40.61 9.61
CA VAL A 627 9.97 40.97 10.08
C VAL A 627 8.97 39.88 9.69
N TYR A 628 8.97 39.43 8.43
CA TYR A 628 8.12 38.34 7.97
C TYR A 628 8.31 37.08 8.81
N GLN A 629 9.56 36.64 9.00
CA GLN A 629 9.88 35.47 9.82
C GLN A 629 9.37 35.61 11.26
N SER A 630 9.56 36.78 11.87
CA SER A 630 9.14 37.05 13.25
C SER A 630 7.61 37.01 13.41
N ILE A 631 6.85 37.52 12.43
CA ILE A 631 5.38 37.47 12.41
C ILE A 631 4.90 36.02 12.26
N THR A 632 5.51 35.27 11.35
CA THR A 632 5.13 33.87 11.08
C THR A 632 5.40 32.97 12.29
N ASP A 633 6.53 33.16 12.97
CA ASP A 633 6.87 32.39 14.17
C ASP A 633 5.92 32.70 15.34
N MET A 634 5.58 33.98 15.55
CA MET A 634 4.60 34.38 16.57
C MET A 634 3.22 33.79 16.29
N LYS A 635 2.77 33.78 15.03
CA LYS A 635 1.48 33.17 14.67
C LYS A 635 1.45 31.68 14.95
N LYS A 636 2.53 30.96 14.64
CA LYS A 636 2.66 29.51 14.93
C LYS A 636 2.58 29.23 16.44
N GLU A 637 3.25 30.03 17.25
CA GLU A 637 3.24 29.87 18.71
C GLU A 637 1.85 30.14 19.30
N SER A 638 1.17 31.20 18.85
CA SER A 638 -0.19 31.54 19.28
C SER A 638 -1.20 30.43 18.96
N VAL A 639 -1.17 29.91 17.72
CA VAL A 639 -2.05 28.79 17.32
C VAL A 639 -1.78 27.54 18.18
N LYS A 640 -0.51 27.23 18.45
CA LYS A 640 -0.12 26.09 19.30
C LYS A 640 -0.64 26.22 20.74
N LYS A 641 -0.59 27.41 21.34
CA LYS A 641 -1.15 27.66 22.68
C LYS A 641 -2.67 27.52 22.69
N GLU A 642 -3.34 27.98 21.64
CA GLU A 642 -4.80 27.87 21.53
C GLU A 642 -5.27 26.43 21.34
N THR A 643 -4.60 25.65 20.49
CA THR A 643 -4.90 24.22 20.30
C THR A 643 -4.71 23.44 21.59
N GLN A 644 -3.61 23.67 22.33
CA GLN A 644 -3.37 23.03 23.62
C GLN A 644 -4.45 23.38 24.66
N ARG A 645 -4.93 24.63 24.67
CA ARG A 645 -6.01 25.05 25.57
C ARG A 645 -7.34 24.40 25.21
N LYS A 646 -7.66 24.27 23.92
CA LYS A 646 -8.86 23.55 23.45
C LYS A 646 -8.79 22.06 23.81
N GLU A 647 -7.62 21.43 23.66
CA GLU A 647 -7.42 20.02 24.02
C GLU A 647 -7.60 19.74 25.53
N MET A 648 -7.21 20.70 26.39
CA MET A 648 -7.33 20.59 27.86
C MET A 648 -8.73 20.92 28.40
N ALA A 649 -9.60 21.61 27.65
CA ALA A 649 -10.91 22.04 28.13
C ALA A 649 -11.90 20.88 28.39
N ASP A 650 -11.75 19.78 27.65
CA ASP A 650 -12.64 18.60 27.69
C ASP A 650 -12.11 17.47 28.60
N VAL A 651 -11.02 17.69 29.34
CA VAL A 651 -10.45 16.66 30.23
C VAL A 651 -11.04 16.85 31.62
N VAL A 652 -11.94 15.95 32.01
CA VAL A 652 -12.48 15.91 33.39
C VAL A 652 -11.36 15.48 34.34
N THR A 653 -11.04 16.31 35.33
CA THR A 653 -10.08 15.96 36.38
C THR A 653 -10.64 14.82 37.21
N GLN A 654 -10.02 13.64 37.13
CA GLN A 654 -10.43 12.47 37.90
C GLN A 654 -10.08 12.63 39.38
N ASP A 655 -10.82 11.90 40.23
CA ASP A 655 -10.53 11.76 41.66
C ASP A 655 -9.21 11.00 41.89
N SER A 656 -8.64 11.13 43.08
CA SER A 656 -7.38 10.47 43.44
C SER A 656 -7.56 8.96 43.70
N LEU A 657 -6.60 8.16 43.25
CA LEU A 657 -6.59 6.71 43.47
C LEU A 657 -6.25 6.39 44.94
N VAL A 658 -7.08 5.55 45.57
CA VAL A 658 -6.89 5.06 46.94
C VAL A 658 -6.07 3.77 46.91
N MET A 659 -4.81 3.88 47.32
CA MET A 659 -3.90 2.74 47.41
C MET A 659 -4.29 1.80 48.58
N VAL A 660 -4.27 0.50 48.32
CA VAL A 660 -4.48 -0.55 49.32
C VAL A 660 -3.37 -0.46 50.39
N LYS A 661 -3.74 -0.24 51.65
CA LYS A 661 -2.81 -0.19 52.79
C LYS A 661 -2.81 -1.53 53.53
N GLY A 662 -1.64 -2.12 53.77
CA GLY A 662 -1.46 -3.30 54.64
C GLY A 662 -1.50 -4.68 53.98
N LYS A 663 -1.93 -4.80 52.71
CA LYS A 663 -1.83 -6.03 51.88
C LYS A 663 -1.11 -5.72 50.56
N ARG A 664 -0.37 -6.69 50.02
CA ARG A 664 0.26 -6.55 48.69
C ARG A 664 -0.84 -6.55 47.61
N PRO A 665 -0.89 -5.55 46.71
CA PRO A 665 -1.88 -5.52 45.64
C PRO A 665 -1.66 -6.68 44.66
N HIS A 666 -2.74 -7.11 44.00
CA HIS A 666 -2.62 -8.01 42.87
C HIS A 666 -1.96 -7.26 41.71
N ARG A 667 -0.95 -7.88 41.09
CA ARG A 667 -0.15 -7.26 40.04
C ARG A 667 0.02 -8.19 38.84
N LEU A 668 0.05 -7.59 37.67
CA LEU A 668 0.43 -8.21 36.41
C LEU A 668 1.76 -7.57 35.96
N ALA A 669 2.81 -8.38 35.91
CA ALA A 669 4.17 -7.93 35.57
C ALA A 669 4.47 -8.07 34.08
N ASP A 670 5.52 -7.40 33.61
CA ASP A 670 6.03 -7.45 32.22
C ASP A 670 4.99 -7.05 31.16
N VAL A 671 4.20 -6.01 31.44
CA VAL A 671 3.14 -5.52 30.54
C VAL A 671 3.53 -4.19 29.90
N TYR A 672 3.14 -4.00 28.64
CA TYR A 672 3.27 -2.73 27.95
C TYR A 672 1.93 -2.00 27.91
N ALA A 673 1.95 -0.67 28.10
CA ALA A 673 0.77 0.19 27.98
C ALA A 673 0.71 0.91 26.61
N ARG A 674 -0.50 1.04 26.07
CA ARG A 674 -0.86 1.88 24.91
C ARG A 674 -2.02 2.80 25.33
N PRO A 675 -1.94 4.13 25.10
CA PRO A 675 -0.80 4.87 24.56
C PRO A 675 0.43 4.79 25.47
N GLN A 676 1.61 4.91 24.86
CA GLN A 676 2.88 4.85 25.58
C GLN A 676 3.09 6.08 26.47
N LEU A 677 3.71 5.86 27.63
CA LEU A 677 4.24 6.93 28.47
C LEU A 677 5.46 7.59 27.80
N ASP A 678 5.71 8.85 28.15
CA ASP A 678 6.72 9.69 27.50
C ASP A 678 8.14 9.17 27.80
N GLY A 679 8.74 8.37 26.91
CA GLY A 679 10.07 7.78 27.13
C GLY A 679 10.37 6.55 26.27
N LYS A 680 11.44 5.82 26.61
CA LYS A 680 11.76 4.53 25.97
C LYS A 680 10.71 3.49 26.36
N ARG A 681 10.33 2.62 25.42
CA ARG A 681 9.44 1.47 25.65
C ARG A 681 10.05 0.56 26.71
N LEU A 682 9.50 0.59 27.93
CA LEU A 682 9.89 -0.26 29.04
C LEU A 682 8.67 -1.03 29.55
N PRO A 683 8.83 -2.32 29.89
CA PRO A 683 7.78 -3.08 30.55
C PRO A 683 7.49 -2.48 31.93
N GLY A 684 6.21 -2.45 32.29
CA GLY A 684 5.71 -1.99 33.59
C GLY A 684 4.90 -3.06 34.32
N GLU A 685 4.41 -2.68 35.49
CA GLU A 685 3.51 -3.46 36.33
C GLU A 685 2.13 -2.78 36.40
N LEU A 686 1.07 -3.56 36.23
CA LEU A 686 -0.32 -3.14 36.42
C LEU A 686 -0.81 -3.65 37.78
N GLU A 687 -1.15 -2.75 38.69
CA GLU A 687 -1.60 -3.05 40.05
C GLU A 687 -3.08 -2.73 40.25
N ILE A 688 -3.79 -3.61 40.96
CA ILE A 688 -5.19 -3.44 41.34
C ILE A 688 -5.26 -2.80 42.75
N HIS A 689 -5.97 -1.68 42.86
CA HIS A 689 -6.22 -0.97 44.10
C HIS A 689 -7.72 -0.86 44.41
N THR A 690 -8.08 -0.20 45.52
CA THR A 690 -9.46 -0.22 46.05
C THR A 690 -10.48 0.43 45.11
N ASN A 691 -10.11 1.50 44.41
CA ASN A 691 -11.02 2.25 43.54
C ASN A 691 -10.53 2.33 42.08
N GLY A 692 -9.50 1.57 41.70
CA GLY A 692 -8.96 1.61 40.35
C GLY A 692 -7.67 0.83 40.14
N LEU A 693 -7.08 1.03 38.98
CA LEU A 693 -5.83 0.43 38.52
C LEU A 693 -4.71 1.47 38.50
N ARG A 694 -3.49 1.02 38.79
CA ARG A 694 -2.28 1.82 38.65
C ARG A 694 -1.31 1.10 37.74
N TYR A 695 -0.83 1.79 36.70
CA TYR A 695 0.27 1.31 35.89
C TYR A 695 1.53 2.12 36.21
N GLY A 696 2.64 1.42 36.50
CA GLY A 696 3.93 2.03 36.79
C GLY A 696 5.09 1.25 36.18
N THR A 697 6.19 1.92 35.86
CA THR A 697 7.41 1.27 35.35
C THR A 697 8.49 1.23 36.44
N LEU A 698 9.32 0.18 36.47
CA LEU A 698 10.31 -0.06 37.55
C LEU A 698 11.35 1.06 37.75
N ARG A 699 11.53 1.98 36.79
CA ARG A 699 12.65 2.95 36.80
C ARG A 699 12.25 4.41 36.60
N SER A 700 10.97 4.76 36.54
CA SER A 700 10.57 6.16 36.32
C SER A 700 9.40 6.58 37.21
N ASP A 701 9.39 7.88 37.54
CA ASP A 701 8.29 8.59 38.22
C ASP A 701 7.01 8.68 37.35
N GLN A 702 6.99 7.96 36.21
CA GLN A 702 5.86 7.94 35.29
C GLN A 702 4.96 6.77 35.66
N SER A 703 3.89 7.10 36.38
CA SER A 703 2.75 6.22 36.60
C SER A 703 1.47 6.96 36.26
N PHE A 704 0.44 6.22 35.86
CA PHE A 704 -0.90 6.78 35.67
C PHE A 704 -1.93 5.85 36.28
N ASN A 705 -3.06 6.45 36.66
CA ASN A 705 -4.13 5.79 37.38
C ASN A 705 -5.38 5.75 36.50
N ILE A 706 -6.15 4.69 36.61
CA ILE A 706 -7.47 4.54 35.99
C ILE A 706 -8.46 4.15 37.08
N LEU A 707 -9.42 5.01 37.36
CA LEU A 707 -10.49 4.69 38.32
C LEU A 707 -11.51 3.74 37.71
N PHE A 708 -12.02 2.78 38.50
CA PHE A 708 -13.09 1.87 38.06
C PHE A 708 -14.36 2.61 37.64
N SER A 709 -14.68 3.73 38.30
CA SER A 709 -15.84 4.56 37.97
C SER A 709 -15.84 5.09 36.54
N ASN A 710 -14.65 5.31 35.96
CA ASN A 710 -14.47 5.84 34.61
C ASN A 710 -14.31 4.74 33.55
N ILE A 711 -14.18 3.47 33.94
CA ILE A 711 -14.16 2.36 33.00
C ILE A 711 -15.59 2.14 32.51
N LYS A 712 -15.74 2.02 31.19
CA LYS A 712 -17.00 1.68 30.53
C LYS A 712 -17.03 0.20 30.16
N HIS A 713 -15.98 -0.26 29.46
CA HIS A 713 -15.84 -1.64 29.02
C HIS A 713 -14.45 -2.18 29.34
N LEU A 714 -14.38 -3.43 29.75
CA LEU A 714 -13.16 -4.17 30.06
C LEU A 714 -13.11 -5.41 29.17
N PHE A 715 -12.13 -5.46 28.26
CA PHE A 715 -11.98 -6.58 27.33
C PHE A 715 -10.73 -7.40 27.65
N PHE A 716 -10.85 -8.71 27.53
CA PHE A 716 -9.73 -9.64 27.50
C PHE A 716 -9.69 -10.35 26.15
N GLN A 717 -8.59 -10.20 25.41
CA GLN A 717 -8.38 -10.91 24.14
C GLN A 717 -7.20 -11.87 24.27
N PRO A 718 -7.44 -13.19 24.07
CA PRO A 718 -6.39 -14.20 24.12
C PRO A 718 -5.46 -14.11 22.91
N CYS A 719 -4.23 -14.62 23.02
CA CYS A 719 -3.26 -14.70 21.92
C CYS A 719 -3.51 -15.91 20.98
N ASP A 720 -4.76 -16.32 20.82
CA ASP A 720 -5.14 -17.44 19.96
C ASP A 720 -5.23 -16.94 18.51
N ASN A 721 -4.26 -17.35 17.68
CA ASN A 721 -4.02 -16.82 16.32
C ASN A 721 -3.62 -15.33 16.25
N GLU A 722 -3.26 -14.73 17.39
CA GLU A 722 -2.81 -13.34 17.51
C GLU A 722 -1.40 -13.28 18.14
N LEU A 723 -0.63 -12.24 17.83
CA LEU A 723 0.73 -12.07 18.34
C LEU A 723 0.78 -11.56 19.80
N LEU A 724 -0.31 -10.97 20.26
CA LEU A 724 -0.40 -10.27 21.54
C LEU A 724 -1.49 -10.90 22.40
N VAL A 725 -1.23 -11.03 23.70
CA VAL A 725 -2.29 -11.15 24.72
C VAL A 725 -2.53 -9.77 25.31
N LEU A 726 -3.79 -9.36 25.46
CA LEU A 726 -4.11 -8.00 25.86
C LEU A 726 -5.35 -7.90 26.76
N ILE A 727 -5.32 -6.88 27.62
CA ILE A 727 -6.46 -6.35 28.37
C ILE A 727 -6.69 -4.93 27.86
N HIS A 728 -7.87 -4.67 27.31
CA HIS A 728 -8.25 -3.35 26.80
C HIS A 728 -9.31 -2.72 27.70
N ILE A 729 -9.14 -1.43 27.99
CA ILE A 729 -10.02 -0.66 28.84
C ILE A 729 -10.53 0.54 28.03
N HIS A 730 -11.84 0.55 27.79
CA HIS A 730 -12.52 1.68 27.18
C HIS A 730 -13.13 2.56 28.26
N LEU A 731 -12.82 3.86 28.25
CA LEU A 731 -13.20 4.82 29.28
C LEU A 731 -14.42 5.64 28.88
N LYS A 732 -15.24 6.03 29.87
CA LYS A 732 -16.38 6.95 29.70
C LYS A 732 -15.88 8.34 29.30
N ASN A 733 -14.98 8.90 30.12
CA ASN A 733 -14.36 10.20 29.89
C ASN A 733 -12.89 10.03 29.48
N PRO A 734 -12.41 10.82 28.50
CA PRO A 734 -11.03 10.76 28.06
C PRO A 734 -10.08 11.23 29.17
N VAL A 735 -8.97 10.52 29.32
CA VAL A 735 -7.91 10.85 30.29
C VAL A 735 -6.63 11.25 29.58
N MET A 736 -5.81 12.06 30.26
CA MET A 736 -4.48 12.43 29.78
C MET A 736 -3.46 11.40 30.26
N ILE A 737 -2.88 10.64 29.33
CA ILE A 737 -1.77 9.73 29.60
C ILE A 737 -0.55 10.29 28.88
N GLY A 738 0.43 10.78 29.66
CA GLY A 738 1.55 11.55 29.12
C GLY A 738 1.04 12.82 28.43
N LYS A 739 1.31 12.94 27.11
CA LYS A 739 0.84 14.06 26.27
C LYS A 739 -0.40 13.75 25.45
N ARG A 740 -0.93 12.51 25.51
CA ARG A 740 -2.04 12.07 24.66
C ARG A 740 -3.33 12.00 25.46
N LYS A 741 -4.37 12.66 24.94
CA LYS A 741 -5.75 12.48 25.38
C LYS A 741 -6.29 11.19 24.74
N THR A 742 -6.72 10.23 25.54
CA THR A 742 -7.25 8.94 25.03
C THR A 742 -8.49 8.51 25.82
N LYS A 743 -9.42 7.84 25.13
CA LYS A 743 -10.50 7.06 25.78
C LYS A 743 -10.14 5.58 25.91
N ASP A 744 -9.19 5.11 25.12
CA ASP A 744 -8.80 3.71 25.06
C ASP A 744 -7.42 3.52 25.67
N VAL A 745 -7.31 2.57 26.60
CA VAL A 745 -6.05 2.18 27.23
C VAL A 745 -5.91 0.67 27.13
N GLN A 746 -4.81 0.22 26.54
CA GLN A 746 -4.53 -1.19 26.33
C GLN A 746 -3.26 -1.61 27.05
N PHE A 747 -3.33 -2.74 27.74
CA PHE A 747 -2.24 -3.41 28.42
C PHE A 747 -1.96 -4.74 27.74
N TYR A 748 -0.76 -4.94 27.19
CA TYR A 748 -0.48 -6.11 26.37
C TYR A 748 0.92 -6.69 26.59
N ARG A 749 1.08 -7.97 26.25
CA ARG A 749 2.36 -8.69 26.21
C ARG A 749 2.48 -9.46 24.90
N GLU A 750 3.67 -9.44 24.32
CA GLU A 750 3.99 -10.19 23.10
C GLU A 750 4.14 -11.69 23.44
N ALA A 751 3.44 -12.56 22.68
CA ALA A 751 3.46 -13.99 22.91
C ALA A 751 4.71 -14.68 22.33
N THR A 752 5.30 -14.09 21.27
CA THR A 752 6.52 -14.56 20.63
C THR A 752 7.71 -13.70 21.03
N ASP A 753 8.79 -14.32 21.50
CA ASP A 753 10.07 -13.63 21.63
C ASP A 753 10.64 -13.51 20.22
N VAL A 754 10.55 -12.33 19.61
CA VAL A 754 11.37 -12.00 18.44
C VAL A 754 12.82 -11.84 18.91
N GLN A 755 13.47 -12.95 19.28
CA GLN A 755 14.93 -13.02 19.37
C GLN A 755 15.48 -13.41 17.99
N PHE A 756 15.30 -12.51 17.02
CA PHE A 756 16.24 -12.39 15.92
C PHE A 756 17.19 -11.24 16.28
N ASP A 757 18.24 -11.57 17.02
CA ASP A 757 19.38 -10.66 17.20
C ASP A 757 20.15 -10.61 15.88
N GLU A 758 19.84 -9.63 15.04
CA GLU A 758 20.56 -9.31 13.80
C GLU A 758 21.98 -8.75 14.05
N THR A 759 22.47 -8.72 15.30
CA THR A 759 23.79 -8.18 15.65
C THR A 759 24.49 -9.00 16.74
N GLY A 760 24.56 -10.32 16.58
CA GLY A 760 25.08 -11.20 17.64
C GLY A 760 26.01 -12.30 17.15
N ASN A 761 27.26 -11.96 16.88
CA ASN A 761 28.35 -12.84 16.53
C ASN A 761 28.63 -13.90 17.62
N LYS A 762 27.88 -15.01 17.71
CA LYS A 762 28.21 -16.17 18.55
C LYS A 762 27.58 -17.46 18.02
N ARG A 763 28.45 -18.27 17.40
CA ARG A 763 28.25 -19.68 17.07
C ARG A 763 27.70 -20.46 18.26
N ARG A 764 26.46 -20.97 18.16
CA ARG A 764 26.10 -22.29 18.68
C ARG A 764 25.47 -23.07 17.52
N ARG A 765 26.16 -24.15 17.13
CA ARG A 765 25.56 -25.20 16.30
C ARG A 765 24.43 -25.83 17.12
N HIS A 766 23.18 -25.47 16.85
CA HIS A 766 22.07 -26.37 17.14
C HIS A 766 21.93 -27.27 15.91
N ILE A 767 22.11 -28.56 16.12
CA ILE A 767 21.83 -29.59 15.12
C ILE A 767 20.30 -29.67 15.08
N TYR A 768 19.66 -28.92 14.17
CA TYR A 768 18.22 -29.01 13.95
C TYR A 768 17.90 -30.39 13.40
N GLY A 769 17.23 -31.21 14.20
CA GLY A 769 16.44 -32.37 13.76
C GLY A 769 14.95 -32.08 13.96
N ASP A 770 14.10 -32.86 13.30
CA ASP A 770 12.63 -32.77 13.39
C ASP A 770 12.10 -32.81 14.84
N ASP A 771 12.85 -33.41 15.78
CA ASP A 771 12.50 -33.49 17.20
C ASP A 771 12.64 -32.13 17.95
N ASP A 772 13.63 -31.30 17.60
CA ASP A 772 13.87 -29.98 18.22
C ASP A 772 12.78 -28.97 17.78
N GLU A 773 12.33 -29.07 16.53
CA GLU A 773 11.26 -28.22 15.98
C GLU A 773 9.91 -28.54 16.63
N ILE A 774 9.63 -29.82 16.85
CA ILE A 774 8.43 -30.28 17.57
C ILE A 774 8.49 -29.86 19.06
N GLU A 775 9.66 -29.86 19.69
CA GLU A 775 9.81 -29.42 21.07
C GLU A 775 9.60 -27.90 21.20
N SER A 776 10.21 -27.11 20.32
CA SER A 776 9.98 -25.65 20.25
C SER A 776 8.51 -25.29 20.03
N GLU A 777 7.80 -26.00 19.14
CA GLU A 777 6.37 -25.80 18.90
C GLU A 777 5.51 -26.12 20.14
N ARG A 778 5.92 -27.14 20.92
CA ARG A 778 5.24 -27.50 22.19
C ARG A 778 5.49 -26.47 23.29
N GLU A 779 6.71 -25.97 23.40
CA GLU A 779 7.05 -24.91 24.36
C GLU A 779 6.31 -23.61 24.05
N GLU A 780 6.24 -23.22 22.78
CA GLU A 780 5.49 -22.05 22.35
C GLU A 780 3.99 -22.17 22.68
N ARG A 781 3.38 -23.33 22.39
CA ARG A 781 1.97 -23.60 22.76
C ARG A 781 1.74 -23.55 24.27
N ARG A 782 2.66 -24.09 25.07
CA ARG A 782 2.58 -24.02 26.55
C ARG A 782 2.69 -22.58 27.05
N ARG A 783 3.61 -21.79 26.49
CA ARG A 783 3.78 -20.37 26.85
C ARG A 783 2.53 -19.55 26.54
N ARG A 784 1.95 -19.70 25.34
CA ARG A 784 0.70 -19.04 24.95
C ARG A 784 -0.45 -19.38 25.90
N LYS A 785 -0.63 -20.66 26.23
CA LYS A 785 -1.66 -21.10 27.19
C LYS A 785 -1.46 -20.49 28.58
N ASN A 786 -0.23 -20.48 29.08
CA ASN A 786 0.09 -19.90 30.38
C ASN A 786 -0.16 -18.39 30.40
N LEU A 787 0.22 -17.67 29.35
CA LEU A 787 -0.03 -16.23 29.20
C LEU A 787 -1.54 -15.91 29.14
N ASN A 788 -2.31 -16.67 28.36
CA ASN A 788 -3.77 -16.53 28.30
C ASN A 788 -4.40 -16.77 29.67
N GLN A 789 -3.95 -17.79 30.40
CA GLN A 789 -4.46 -18.08 31.74
C GLN A 789 -4.10 -16.97 32.74
N GLU A 790 -2.88 -16.43 32.69
CA GLU A 790 -2.42 -15.34 33.55
C GLU A 790 -3.23 -14.06 33.33
N PHE A 791 -3.39 -13.64 32.08
CA PHE A 791 -4.15 -12.44 31.73
C PHE A 791 -5.65 -12.59 32.03
N LYS A 792 -6.23 -13.76 31.75
CA LYS A 792 -7.63 -14.05 32.08
C LYS A 792 -7.90 -13.96 33.58
N GLN A 793 -7.08 -14.63 34.40
CA GLN A 793 -7.20 -14.58 35.87
C GLN A 793 -7.00 -13.16 36.41
N PHE A 794 -6.15 -12.36 35.76
CA PHE A 794 -5.97 -10.98 36.16
C PHE A 794 -7.18 -10.12 35.81
N ALA A 795 -7.76 -10.27 34.61
CA ALA A 795 -8.97 -9.58 34.20
C ALA A 795 -10.16 -9.92 35.12
N GLU A 796 -10.35 -11.19 35.47
CA GLU A 796 -11.37 -11.64 36.43
C GLU A 796 -11.19 -10.97 37.81
N LYS A 797 -9.94 -10.84 38.30
CA LYS A 797 -9.66 -10.10 39.54
C LYS A 797 -9.94 -8.60 39.46
N ILE A 798 -9.82 -7.99 38.27
CA ILE A 798 -10.22 -6.59 38.07
C ILE A 798 -11.73 -6.46 38.24
N ALA A 799 -12.50 -7.39 37.66
CA ALA A 799 -13.95 -7.45 37.81
C ALA A 799 -14.37 -7.64 39.27
N GLU A 800 -13.78 -8.63 39.97
CA GLU A 800 -14.03 -8.87 41.40
C GLU A 800 -13.72 -7.63 42.27
N ALA A 801 -12.59 -6.96 42.02
CA ALA A 801 -12.20 -5.76 42.75
C ALA A 801 -13.09 -4.54 42.48
N SER A 802 -13.87 -4.57 41.40
CA SER A 802 -14.83 -3.53 41.03
C SER A 802 -16.21 -3.69 41.67
N GLU A 803 -16.37 -4.67 42.58
CA GLU A 803 -17.67 -5.08 43.16
C GLU A 803 -18.66 -5.54 42.08
N ASP A 804 -18.18 -6.32 41.10
CA ASP A 804 -18.96 -6.84 39.96
C ASP A 804 -19.66 -5.77 39.09
N ARG A 805 -19.14 -4.53 39.12
CA ARG A 805 -19.63 -3.44 38.25
C ARG A 805 -19.06 -3.51 36.84
N LEU A 806 -17.95 -4.23 36.66
CA LEU A 806 -17.27 -4.42 35.38
C LEU A 806 -17.31 -5.90 35.03
N GLU A 807 -17.84 -6.21 33.86
CA GLU A 807 -17.78 -7.55 33.29
C GLU A 807 -16.59 -7.66 32.34
N VAL A 808 -15.95 -8.83 32.32
CA VAL A 808 -14.83 -9.11 31.40
C VAL A 808 -15.40 -9.67 30.11
N ASP A 809 -15.41 -8.84 29.08
CA ASP A 809 -15.86 -9.23 27.75
C ASP A 809 -14.73 -9.92 26.97
N ILE A 810 -15.07 -11.03 26.30
CA ILE A 810 -14.16 -11.78 25.44
C ILE A 810 -14.69 -11.73 24.00
N PRO A 811 -13.93 -11.22 23.03
CA PRO A 811 -14.38 -11.16 21.63
C PRO A 811 -14.63 -12.54 21.02
N PHE A 812 -15.81 -12.72 20.42
CA PHE A 812 -16.22 -13.93 19.72
C PHE A 812 -15.59 -13.95 18.33
N ARG A 813 -14.45 -14.61 18.18
CA ARG A 813 -13.74 -14.69 16.90
C ARG A 813 -14.56 -15.39 15.81
N GLU A 814 -15.36 -16.40 16.15
CA GLU A 814 -16.18 -17.17 15.21
C GLU A 814 -17.27 -16.33 14.54
N LEU A 815 -17.76 -15.29 15.24
CA LEU A 815 -18.75 -14.33 14.73
C LEU A 815 -18.07 -13.09 14.12
N GLY A 816 -16.74 -13.08 14.02
CA GLY A 816 -15.98 -11.95 13.50
C GLY A 816 -16.08 -11.82 11.99
N PHE A 817 -16.06 -10.59 11.51
CA PHE A 817 -16.11 -10.26 10.08
C PHE A 817 -15.02 -9.26 9.70
N GLN A 818 -14.61 -9.25 8.43
CA GLN A 818 -13.55 -8.37 7.95
C GLN A 818 -14.15 -7.03 7.50
N GLY A 819 -13.51 -5.92 7.84
CA GLY A 819 -13.94 -4.60 7.38
C GLY A 819 -12.90 -3.51 7.61
N VAL A 820 -13.17 -2.33 7.05
CA VAL A 820 -12.29 -1.16 7.08
C VAL A 820 -12.97 -0.02 7.86
N PRO A 821 -12.88 0.01 9.20
CA PRO A 821 -13.43 1.08 10.03
C PRO A 821 -12.62 2.38 9.93
N PHE A 822 -11.34 2.28 9.57
CA PHE A 822 -10.44 3.42 9.46
C PHE A 822 -9.72 3.45 8.10
N ARG A 823 -8.52 2.85 7.99
CA ARG A 823 -7.69 2.85 6.77
C ARG A 823 -7.24 1.47 6.31
N THR A 824 -7.28 0.49 7.19
CA THR A 824 -6.79 -0.87 6.99
C THR A 824 -7.94 -1.85 7.13
N ASN A 825 -7.88 -2.94 6.39
CA ASN A 825 -8.80 -4.06 6.57
C ASN A 825 -8.41 -4.80 7.85
N VAL A 826 -9.37 -4.96 8.75
CA VAL A 826 -9.16 -5.56 10.07
C VAL A 826 -10.29 -6.52 10.39
N LEU A 827 -9.98 -7.51 11.23
CA LEU A 827 -11.00 -8.38 11.80
C LEU A 827 -11.75 -7.63 12.90
N LEU A 828 -13.04 -7.42 12.69
CA LEU A 828 -14.00 -6.89 13.65
C LEU A 828 -14.62 -8.07 14.38
N GLN A 829 -14.63 -8.02 15.70
CA GLN A 829 -15.12 -9.12 16.53
C GLN A 829 -16.23 -8.60 17.44
N PRO A 830 -17.43 -9.19 17.40
CA PRO A 830 -18.47 -8.87 18.37
C PRO A 830 -18.11 -9.46 19.76
N THR A 831 -18.51 -8.77 20.82
CA THR A 831 -18.57 -9.24 22.20
C THR A 831 -20.03 -9.30 22.63
N THR A 832 -20.30 -9.50 23.92
CA THR A 832 -21.65 -9.47 24.49
C THR A 832 -22.34 -8.13 24.20
N ASP A 833 -21.64 -7.01 24.44
CA ASP A 833 -22.23 -5.67 24.37
C ASP A 833 -21.57 -4.71 23.36
N CYS A 834 -20.50 -5.14 22.69
CA CYS A 834 -19.72 -4.28 21.81
C CYS A 834 -19.32 -4.94 20.49
N LEU A 835 -19.10 -4.13 19.46
CA LEU A 835 -18.29 -4.51 18.29
C LEU A 835 -16.91 -3.89 18.44
N VAL A 836 -15.87 -4.73 18.42
CA VAL A 836 -14.50 -4.28 18.74
C VAL A 836 -13.46 -4.68 17.70
N HIS A 837 -12.42 -3.86 17.61
CA HIS A 837 -11.14 -4.19 17.00
C HIS A 837 -10.03 -3.66 17.91
N LEU A 838 -9.29 -4.58 18.53
CA LEU A 838 -8.33 -4.28 19.60
C LEU A 838 -6.89 -4.71 19.26
N SER A 839 -6.63 -5.46 18.20
CA SER A 839 -5.30 -6.00 17.90
C SER A 839 -4.25 -4.89 17.71
N ASP A 840 -4.61 -3.79 17.03
CA ASP A 840 -3.73 -2.66 16.78
C ASP A 840 -4.46 -1.30 16.73
N PRO A 841 -3.76 -0.19 17.04
CA PRO A 841 -4.33 1.14 16.97
C PRO A 841 -4.40 1.65 15.52
N PRO A 842 -5.46 2.38 15.11
CA PRO A 842 -6.55 2.90 15.95
C PRO A 842 -7.57 1.83 16.34
N PHE A 843 -7.91 1.79 17.63
CA PHE A 843 -8.88 0.84 18.18
C PHE A 843 -10.30 1.25 17.80
N LEU A 844 -11.14 0.26 17.54
CA LEU A 844 -12.58 0.45 17.38
C LEU A 844 -13.29 -0.18 18.58
N VAL A 845 -14.11 0.61 19.27
CA VAL A 845 -15.03 0.12 20.31
C VAL A 845 -16.38 0.79 20.09
N VAL A 846 -17.36 0.01 19.62
CA VAL A 846 -18.74 0.46 19.41
C VAL A 846 -19.63 -0.25 20.42
N THR A 847 -20.25 0.50 21.33
CA THR A 847 -21.22 -0.06 22.28
C THR A 847 -22.56 -0.23 21.59
N LEU A 848 -23.08 -1.46 21.54
CA LEU A 848 -24.29 -1.80 20.79
C LEU A 848 -25.52 -1.06 21.32
N ASN A 849 -25.63 -0.92 22.65
CA ASN A 849 -26.69 -0.18 23.32
C ASN A 849 -26.73 1.33 23.01
N GLU A 850 -25.66 1.91 22.44
CA GLU A 850 -25.62 3.32 22.05
C GLU A 850 -26.02 3.55 20.58
N ILE A 851 -26.20 2.49 19.81
CA ILE A 851 -26.59 2.55 18.41
C ILE A 851 -28.09 2.89 18.35
N GLU A 852 -28.40 3.91 17.54
CA GLU A 852 -29.77 4.25 17.19
C GLU A 852 -30.24 3.38 16.01
N ILE A 853 -29.46 3.37 14.93
CA ILE A 853 -29.73 2.64 13.71
C ILE A 853 -28.43 2.28 12.99
N ALA A 854 -28.41 1.12 12.31
CA ALA A 854 -27.37 0.74 11.37
C ALA A 854 -27.88 0.89 9.92
N HIS A 855 -27.09 1.48 9.03
CA HIS A 855 -27.42 1.56 7.61
C HIS A 855 -26.38 0.80 6.79
N LEU A 856 -26.83 -0.20 6.04
CA LEU A 856 -26.03 -0.99 5.12
C LEU A 856 -26.04 -0.30 3.76
N GLU A 857 -24.95 0.37 3.43
CA GLU A 857 -24.78 1.09 2.16
C GLU A 857 -24.21 0.17 1.09
N ARG A 858 -24.53 0.49 -0.17
CA ARG A 858 -24.09 -0.27 -1.34
C ARG A 858 -24.54 -1.74 -1.30
N VAL A 859 -25.68 -2.01 -0.68
CA VAL A 859 -26.36 -3.30 -0.78
C VAL A 859 -27.11 -3.30 -2.11
N GLN A 860 -26.42 -3.73 -3.16
CA GLN A 860 -26.98 -3.91 -4.50
C GLN A 860 -26.35 -5.14 -5.15
N PHE A 861 -27.13 -5.80 -6.01
CA PHE A 861 -26.67 -6.97 -6.74
C PHE A 861 -25.44 -6.64 -7.61
N GLY A 862 -24.41 -7.47 -7.56
CA GLY A 862 -23.17 -7.31 -8.35
C GLY A 862 -22.02 -6.56 -7.67
N LEU A 863 -22.20 -5.99 -6.47
CA LEU A 863 -21.06 -5.49 -5.68
C LEU A 863 -20.45 -6.61 -4.84
N LYS A 864 -19.11 -6.64 -4.74
CA LYS A 864 -18.40 -7.62 -3.88
C LYS A 864 -18.43 -7.24 -2.41
N ASN A 865 -18.52 -5.94 -2.12
CA ASN A 865 -18.45 -5.41 -0.76
C ASN A 865 -19.52 -4.34 -0.53
N PHE A 866 -20.19 -4.41 0.61
CA PHE A 866 -21.05 -3.35 1.13
C PHE A 866 -20.30 -2.51 2.17
N ASP A 867 -20.86 -1.36 2.53
CA ASP A 867 -20.40 -0.57 3.67
C ASP A 867 -21.49 -0.57 4.75
N MET A 868 -21.13 -0.31 6.00
CA MET A 868 -22.05 -0.21 7.12
C MET A 868 -21.79 1.06 7.91
N VAL A 869 -22.85 1.77 8.26
CA VAL A 869 -22.78 3.01 9.03
C VAL A 869 -23.57 2.87 10.32
N PHE A 870 -22.92 3.11 11.45
CA PHE A 870 -23.57 3.19 12.76
C PHE A 870 -23.90 4.63 13.11
N VAL A 871 -25.18 4.90 13.31
CA VAL A 871 -25.68 6.15 13.87
C VAL A 871 -25.97 5.94 15.36
N PHE A 872 -25.55 6.89 16.19
CA PHE A 872 -25.70 6.80 17.64
C PHE A 872 -26.95 7.51 18.15
N LYS A 873 -27.44 7.09 19.32
CA LYS A 873 -28.52 7.75 20.08
C LYS A 873 -28.18 9.20 20.46
N ASP A 874 -26.89 9.46 20.65
CA ASP A 874 -26.36 10.82 20.77
C ASP A 874 -26.05 11.37 19.37
N PHE A 875 -26.95 12.20 18.83
CA PHE A 875 -26.82 12.76 17.49
C PHE A 875 -25.67 13.76 17.34
N GLN A 876 -25.07 14.22 18.44
CA GLN A 876 -23.85 15.05 18.39
C GLN A 876 -22.60 14.20 18.12
N ARG A 877 -22.66 12.89 18.41
CA ARG A 877 -21.57 11.96 18.09
C ARG A 877 -21.58 11.68 16.59
N PRO A 878 -20.44 11.85 15.88
CA PRO A 878 -20.36 11.55 14.46
C PRO A 878 -20.60 10.05 14.20
N PRO A 879 -21.33 9.69 13.13
CA PRO A 879 -21.49 8.30 12.72
C PRO A 879 -20.15 7.61 12.44
N ILE A 880 -20.10 6.31 12.70
CA ILE A 880 -18.93 5.47 12.40
C ILE A 880 -19.19 4.68 11.13
N HIS A 881 -18.24 4.71 10.21
CA HIS A 881 -18.29 3.97 8.95
C HIS A 881 -17.39 2.74 9.02
N ILE A 882 -17.91 1.59 8.64
CA ILE A 882 -17.15 0.36 8.42
C ILE A 882 -17.28 0.01 6.94
N ASN A 883 -16.20 0.22 6.20
CA ASN A 883 -16.22 0.08 4.75
C ASN A 883 -15.73 -1.29 4.30
N THR A 884 -16.03 -1.67 3.06
CA THR A 884 -15.47 -2.86 2.40
C THR A 884 -15.75 -4.16 3.16
N ILE A 885 -16.98 -4.34 3.64
CA ILE A 885 -17.42 -5.61 4.25
C ILE A 885 -17.81 -6.58 3.12
N PRO A 886 -17.29 -7.82 3.08
CA PRO A 886 -17.63 -8.77 2.02
C PRO A 886 -19.13 -9.08 1.98
N MET A 887 -19.73 -9.08 0.78
CA MET A 887 -21.17 -9.37 0.62
C MET A 887 -21.57 -10.78 1.09
N GLY A 888 -20.66 -11.75 1.05
CA GLY A 888 -20.90 -13.08 1.64
C GLY A 888 -21.12 -13.07 3.15
N GLN A 889 -20.80 -11.97 3.84
CA GLN A 889 -21.06 -11.78 5.27
C GLN A 889 -22.32 -10.92 5.52
N LEU A 890 -23.06 -10.50 4.48
CA LEU A 890 -24.23 -9.64 4.61
C LEU A 890 -25.31 -10.28 5.50
N ASP A 891 -25.68 -11.53 5.21
CA ASP A 891 -26.71 -12.23 6.00
C ASP A 891 -26.25 -12.47 7.44
N ASN A 892 -24.98 -12.83 7.64
CA ASN A 892 -24.40 -12.98 8.98
C ASN A 892 -24.43 -11.65 9.76
N VAL A 893 -24.14 -10.53 9.10
CA VAL A 893 -24.21 -9.19 9.73
C VAL A 893 -25.66 -8.80 10.01
N LYS A 894 -26.60 -9.08 9.11
CA LYS A 894 -28.04 -8.85 9.32
C LYS A 894 -28.58 -9.66 10.49
N ASP A 895 -28.24 -10.95 10.55
CA ASP A 895 -28.63 -11.85 11.65
C ASP A 895 -28.01 -11.40 12.97
N TRP A 896 -26.75 -10.98 12.95
CA TRP A 896 -26.10 -10.42 14.12
C TRP A 896 -26.81 -9.15 14.59
N LEU A 897 -27.06 -8.17 13.71
CA LEU A 897 -27.76 -6.92 14.04
C LEU A 897 -29.18 -7.17 14.60
N ASP A 898 -29.90 -8.13 14.02
CA ASP A 898 -31.23 -8.54 14.50
C ASP A 898 -31.15 -9.18 15.89
N SER A 899 -30.16 -10.06 16.11
CA SER A 899 -29.96 -10.74 17.41
C SER A 899 -29.59 -9.80 18.55
N VAL A 900 -28.98 -8.64 18.24
CA VAL A 900 -28.61 -7.61 19.23
C VAL A 900 -29.62 -6.46 19.30
N GLU A 901 -30.81 -6.63 18.73
CA GLU A 901 -31.91 -5.66 18.74
C GLU A 901 -31.54 -4.28 18.13
N VAL A 902 -30.65 -4.27 17.15
CA VAL A 902 -30.27 -3.06 16.40
C VAL A 902 -31.10 -2.99 15.12
N ALA A 903 -31.92 -1.94 15.02
CA ALA A 903 -32.67 -1.64 13.80
C ALA A 903 -31.69 -1.34 12.66
N PHE A 904 -31.89 -1.98 11.50
CA PHE A 904 -31.06 -1.73 10.33
C PHE A 904 -31.87 -1.43 9.06
N THR A 905 -31.29 -0.61 8.18
CA THR A 905 -31.80 -0.34 6.83
C THR A 905 -30.74 -0.70 5.79
N GLU A 906 -31.15 -0.85 4.55
CA GLU A 906 -30.25 -1.09 3.42
C GLU A 906 -30.50 -0.08 2.30
N GLY A 907 -29.43 0.31 1.60
CA GLY A 907 -29.50 1.26 0.50
C GLY A 907 -28.44 0.99 -0.56
N PRO A 908 -28.73 1.26 -1.84
CA PRO A 908 -27.79 1.00 -2.94
C PRO A 908 -26.66 2.05 -3.03
N VAL A 909 -26.81 3.21 -2.38
CA VAL A 909 -25.91 4.36 -2.50
C VAL A 909 -25.37 4.79 -1.14
N ASN A 910 -24.18 5.39 -1.13
CA ASN A 910 -23.64 6.02 0.08
C ASN A 910 -24.34 7.37 0.32
N LEU A 911 -24.76 7.60 1.55
CA LEU A 911 -25.47 8.82 1.95
C LEU A 911 -24.50 9.86 2.51
N ASN A 912 -24.87 11.14 2.38
CA ASN A 912 -24.11 12.23 3.01
C ASN A 912 -24.54 12.41 4.47
N TRP A 913 -24.05 11.53 5.33
CA TRP A 913 -24.35 11.53 6.76
C TRP A 913 -24.02 12.84 7.47
N THR A 914 -23.02 13.60 7.01
CA THR A 914 -22.71 14.91 7.61
C THR A 914 -23.86 15.91 7.41
N MET A 915 -24.49 15.89 6.24
CA MET A 915 -25.63 16.76 5.94
C MET A 915 -26.90 16.27 6.66
N ILE A 916 -27.14 14.97 6.65
CA ILE A 916 -28.29 14.33 7.33
C ILE A 916 -28.24 14.63 8.83
N MET A 917 -27.12 14.37 9.48
CA MET A 917 -26.96 14.62 10.91
C MET A 917 -27.07 16.12 11.25
N LYS A 918 -26.71 17.03 10.33
CA LYS A 918 -26.93 18.47 10.55
C LYS A 918 -28.41 18.80 10.60
N THR A 919 -29.21 18.29 9.66
CA THR A 919 -30.67 18.47 9.63
C THR A 919 -31.33 17.85 10.86
N VAL A 920 -30.93 16.62 11.23
CA VAL A 920 -31.45 15.94 12.43
C VAL A 920 -31.12 16.72 13.70
N ASN A 921 -29.91 17.27 13.83
CA ASN A 921 -29.51 18.06 14.99
C ASN A 921 -30.15 19.46 15.05
N GLU A 922 -30.57 20.04 13.91
CA GLU A 922 -31.24 21.34 13.86
C GLU A 922 -32.66 21.26 14.48
N ASN A 923 -33.43 20.21 14.17
CA ASN A 923 -34.75 20.01 14.77
C ASN A 923 -35.10 18.51 14.95
N PRO A 924 -34.61 17.85 16.03
CA PRO A 924 -34.87 16.42 16.27
C PRO A 924 -36.36 16.09 16.43
N ALA A 925 -37.15 17.02 16.99
CA ALA A 925 -38.58 16.79 17.24
C ALA A 925 -39.42 16.79 15.96
N GLU A 926 -39.05 17.62 14.99
CA GLU A 926 -39.69 17.64 13.66
C GLU A 926 -39.30 16.40 12.85
N PHE A 927 -38.02 15.99 12.91
CA PHE A 927 -37.52 14.77 12.27
C PHE A 927 -38.33 13.53 12.64
N PHE A 928 -38.57 13.29 13.95
CA PHE A 928 -39.39 12.16 14.38
C PHE A 928 -40.89 12.35 14.08
N LYS A 929 -41.41 13.57 13.89
CA LYS A 929 -42.80 13.77 13.44
C LYS A 929 -43.01 13.44 11.97
N GLU A 930 -42.00 13.67 11.13
CA GLU A 930 -42.05 13.42 9.68
C GLU A 930 -41.75 11.96 9.28
N GLY A 931 -41.65 11.05 10.25
CA GLY A 931 -41.38 9.62 10.00
C GLY A 931 -39.97 9.16 10.35
N GLY A 932 -39.12 10.04 10.90
CA GLY A 932 -37.81 9.68 11.44
C GLY A 932 -36.91 9.03 10.40
N TRP A 933 -36.44 7.81 10.68
CA TRP A 933 -35.55 7.06 9.80
C TRP A 933 -36.24 6.34 8.63
N SER A 934 -37.55 6.54 8.43
CA SER A 934 -38.29 5.89 7.35
C SER A 934 -37.79 6.26 5.95
N PHE A 935 -37.21 7.45 5.75
CA PHE A 935 -36.65 7.88 4.46
C PHE A 935 -35.46 7.01 3.98
N LEU A 936 -34.86 6.22 4.87
CA LEU A 936 -33.80 5.26 4.55
C LEU A 936 -34.34 3.93 4.01
N SER A 937 -35.64 3.67 4.16
CA SER A 937 -36.28 2.45 3.66
C SER A 937 -36.79 2.67 2.24
N ASN A 938 -36.58 1.70 1.34
CA ASN A 938 -37.00 1.76 -0.07
C ASN A 938 -38.54 1.79 -0.31
N ASP A 939 -39.36 1.91 0.74
CA ASP A 939 -40.81 2.06 0.66
C ASP A 939 -41.26 3.50 0.30
N GLY A 940 -40.35 4.31 -0.28
CA GLY A 940 -40.60 5.65 -0.80
C GLY A 940 -41.43 5.71 -2.07
N ASN A 941 -42.45 4.85 -2.20
CA ASN A 941 -43.48 4.91 -3.24
C ASN A 941 -44.88 4.70 -2.62
N VAL A 942 -45.18 5.46 -1.56
CA VAL A 942 -46.58 5.77 -1.19
C VAL A 942 -46.71 7.27 -0.92
N SER A 943 -46.76 8.04 -2.01
CA SER A 943 -47.64 9.19 -2.19
C SER A 943 -47.71 9.55 -3.66
#